data_AF-A0A3N7HP51-F1
#
_entry.id   AF-A0A3N7HP51-F1
#
_cell.length_a   1.000
_cell.length_b   1.000
_cell.length_c   1.000
_cell.angle_alpha   90.00
_cell.angle_beta   90.00
_cell.angle_gamma   90.00
#
_symmetry.space_group_name_H-M   'P 1'
#
loop_
_entity.id
_entity.type
_entity.pdbx_description
1 polymer ?
#
loop_
_entity_poly.entity_id
_entity_poly.type
_entity_poly.pdbx_seq_one_letter_code
_entity_poly.pdbx_strand_id
1 'polypeptide(L)'
;MRRYSSRHARTIQRITRGVEMLKWVGKILGASGNTPEGIPDAWARVLEKWLERVDKLTPDKSPQGLAQDIRSYLFTGEPLAVLNTVAQHEAIAKSLHLEGYFSHLPDGADKLPDFYEHFEALPPATGLRWARLMEASLSKRQWTPRFQFPAGRHWPEVLLIHNTGQSVNTWSNRWQAGALTALALEALLAEDGQPAWAVVLSAFATPVSSGYGVEYRLKMARQIRGFADALDRHLEHIRPLLLPAAVDQRLHMLAMLETAQVSTLDRLAAELAELSTVSSKQVRAAAEVLLRKCGDVVAEPLKSLGTKAKPEQRQHALRLLMALGKERKQDAWSTFARETAGADKAPSVSGLLIEWDGSDETAVAAAEAVAYDYTVPVIDWSPQANAVPDASLKRLFDEIDQAIVRENEEQRQRNEQAKAQGHNWGLRQITRLTDRDARDLRQYLASPEAKPPKRPQDMQVSNHAWPAIERLALDDGLTPVATLKLLLFFGLDANHHQGSLAHQMAHAINAMHQKTGRPSLLEFALMLDESGLSGKAILISYCNSWGQPFASGWATDAVWPYFAHHVDLLVQTLTANTSQNYWFDRSGLFRAIALLPSPPPALVNALFSLALGTAKTDRIAAQDALQNLPGKEARIIAALADGKSETRAVAATWLARLRHEGAIPALEQAVAKEKHDVAKGAMLDALQALGRPVEKYLDRKALAAEATKTLAKGVPADLAWFPWSALPPVRWNDTPDSVPVDVLRMFIVQAFKQKTPEPNAVLRKFCGMFEPRDREAFGQFVLETWLREDVRPISADEAMKQAVSQAQSTHRWMAQSPQYYQNDPKLGKSVEELTAMFLPALMRQPAGSAIASKGVLAVAAACAAERAAPPVQRYLKEWYGTRAAHGKALIAMLAWIEHPSATQLMLSIGSRFRTKSFQEEATRQAEALADRRGWTLAELADRTVPSGGFDETGTLELSFGGRTFTARLLPDFKVELYNPEGKKIAALPEPRQDDDAELAKEAKKAFSAAKKEIKSIVDLQTERLYEALCTERDWPFADWRDYLQQHPVLRHLVQRLVWVEHADGRTLRSFRPLDDGTLTDRDDNEVQLGDDARVRVAHDSVLGADEVQAWLQHLADYEIKPLFQQLGKGVYTLPEDKQQADAIKDFEGHLLEAFALRGRALKLGYTRGPAEDGGWFHVYQKRFPTLGLEAVLEFTGNPLPEENRTVALMNMSFGKTGAEDRWQRANLPLKQIPKVLLSECYNDLRLIAADGPGFDAEWRKKSEY
;
A
#
# COMPACT_ATOMS: atom_id res chain seq x y z
N MET A 1 -3.45 -26.67 -89.79
CA MET A 1 -2.64 -27.91 -89.94
C MET A 1 -1.26 -27.56 -90.48
N ARG A 2 -0.22 -28.16 -89.91
CA ARG A 2 1.22 -28.07 -90.24
C ARG A 2 1.90 -26.69 -90.06
N ARG A 3 2.44 -26.48 -88.85
CA ARG A 3 3.86 -26.18 -88.58
C ARG A 3 4.00 -25.72 -87.12
N TYR A 4 4.25 -26.66 -86.21
CA TYR A 4 4.99 -26.48 -84.93
C TYR A 4 5.17 -27.87 -84.29
N SER A 5 5.83 -28.79 -85.02
CA SER A 5 6.02 -30.21 -84.64
C SER A 5 7.50 -30.64 -84.71
N SER A 6 8.42 -29.87 -84.11
CA SER A 6 9.82 -30.33 -83.98
C SER A 6 10.53 -29.95 -82.67
N ARG A 7 9.87 -29.28 -81.71
CA ARG A 7 10.44 -28.98 -80.37
C ARG A 7 10.02 -29.93 -79.24
N HIS A 8 9.02 -30.81 -79.45
CA HIS A 8 8.49 -31.68 -78.38
C HIS A 8 9.16 -33.07 -78.27
N ALA A 9 9.93 -33.52 -79.26
CA ALA A 9 10.52 -34.87 -79.25
C ALA A 9 11.91 -34.97 -78.60
N ARG A 10 12.64 -33.85 -78.38
CA ARG A 10 13.96 -33.86 -77.70
C ARG A 10 13.91 -33.58 -76.20
N THR A 11 12.77 -33.16 -75.67
CA THR A 11 12.62 -32.82 -74.24
C THR A 11 12.27 -34.05 -73.39
N ILE A 12 11.53 -35.02 -73.92
CA ILE A 12 11.08 -36.22 -73.18
C ILE A 12 12.24 -37.20 -72.92
N GLN A 13 13.23 -37.29 -73.83
CA GLN A 13 14.41 -38.15 -73.62
C GLN A 13 15.43 -37.58 -72.60
N ARG A 14 15.40 -36.26 -72.35
CA ARG A 14 16.28 -35.60 -71.36
C ARG A 14 15.70 -35.66 -69.94
N ILE A 15 14.38 -35.72 -69.82
CA ILE A 15 13.67 -35.84 -68.52
C ILE A 15 13.80 -37.27 -67.96
N THR A 16 13.73 -38.29 -68.82
CA THR A 16 13.80 -39.69 -68.34
C THR A 16 15.18 -40.09 -67.81
N ARG A 17 16.28 -39.56 -68.38
CA ARG A 17 17.64 -39.73 -67.84
C ARG A 17 17.94 -38.87 -66.61
N GLY A 18 17.28 -37.72 -66.45
CA GLY A 18 17.40 -36.89 -65.25
C GLY A 18 16.72 -37.52 -64.03
N VAL A 19 15.60 -38.22 -64.22
CA VAL A 19 14.84 -38.88 -63.14
C VAL A 19 15.53 -40.15 -62.63
N GLU A 20 16.22 -40.92 -63.49
CA GLU A 20 17.03 -42.06 -63.02
C GLU A 20 18.36 -41.63 -62.37
N MET A 21 18.98 -40.54 -62.84
CA MET A 21 20.19 -39.99 -62.20
C MET A 21 19.89 -39.39 -60.83
N LEU A 22 18.71 -38.76 -60.63
CA LEU A 22 18.25 -38.26 -59.32
C LEU A 22 17.89 -39.38 -58.33
N LYS A 23 17.37 -40.52 -58.80
CA LYS A 23 17.15 -41.72 -57.95
C LYS A 23 18.46 -42.42 -57.56
N TRP A 24 19.51 -42.30 -58.38
CA TRP A 24 20.84 -42.86 -58.07
C TRP A 24 21.68 -41.93 -57.18
N VAL A 25 21.59 -40.61 -57.36
CA VAL A 25 22.24 -39.61 -56.48
C VAL A 25 21.60 -39.60 -55.07
N GLY A 26 20.29 -39.83 -54.97
CA GLY A 26 19.61 -40.02 -53.68
C GLY A 26 20.01 -41.30 -52.92
N LYS A 27 20.72 -42.24 -53.57
CA LYS A 27 21.27 -43.44 -52.94
C LYS A 27 22.73 -43.30 -52.50
N ILE A 28 23.45 -42.27 -52.95
CA ILE A 28 24.89 -42.05 -52.68
C ILE A 28 25.13 -40.89 -51.71
N LEU A 29 24.18 -39.96 -51.57
CA LEU A 29 24.19 -38.93 -50.53
C LEU A 29 23.22 -39.36 -49.41
N GLY A 30 23.78 -39.96 -48.35
CA GLY A 30 23.03 -40.53 -47.24
C GLY A 30 22.09 -39.56 -46.52
N ALA A 31 21.04 -40.16 -45.94
CA ALA A 31 20.05 -39.59 -45.02
C ALA A 31 18.85 -38.82 -45.63
N SER A 32 17.95 -39.56 -46.29
CA SER A 32 16.50 -39.36 -46.06
C SER A 32 16.00 -40.62 -45.35
N GLY A 33 16.04 -40.61 -44.02
CA GLY A 33 15.63 -41.76 -43.21
C GLY A 33 14.13 -41.98 -43.34
N ASN A 34 13.73 -43.20 -43.72
CA ASN A 34 12.33 -43.64 -43.71
C ASN A 34 11.64 -43.23 -42.40
N THR A 35 10.58 -42.42 -42.49
CA THR A 35 9.65 -42.23 -41.38
C THR A 35 9.03 -43.59 -41.04
N PRO A 36 9.13 -44.09 -39.79
CA PRO A 36 8.48 -45.34 -39.40
C PRO A 36 6.96 -45.33 -39.65
N GLU A 37 6.39 -46.51 -39.90
CA GLU A 37 4.95 -46.68 -40.10
C GLU A 37 4.15 -46.15 -38.88
N GLY A 38 3.13 -45.32 -39.14
CA GLY A 38 2.29 -44.71 -38.09
C GLY A 38 2.72 -43.32 -37.62
N ILE A 39 3.87 -42.77 -38.04
CA ILE A 39 4.28 -41.40 -37.71
C ILE A 39 3.86 -40.44 -38.84
N PRO A 40 3.06 -39.38 -38.58
CA PRO A 40 2.64 -38.43 -39.61
C PRO A 40 3.82 -37.66 -40.23
N ASP A 41 3.91 -37.65 -41.57
CA ASP A 41 4.96 -36.92 -42.31
C ASP A 41 4.95 -35.40 -42.05
N ALA A 42 3.80 -34.83 -41.72
CA ALA A 42 3.68 -33.44 -41.31
C ALA A 42 4.42 -33.20 -39.98
N TRP A 43 4.21 -34.07 -38.99
CA TRP A 43 4.88 -33.97 -37.68
C TRP A 43 6.39 -34.18 -37.80
N ALA A 44 6.81 -35.22 -38.53
CA ALA A 44 8.23 -35.51 -38.75
C ALA A 44 8.96 -34.33 -39.41
N ARG A 45 8.35 -33.67 -40.41
CA ARG A 45 8.95 -32.49 -41.06
C ARG A 45 9.10 -31.28 -40.14
N VAL A 46 8.18 -31.07 -39.20
CA VAL A 46 8.32 -30.00 -38.21
C VAL A 46 9.40 -30.37 -37.20
N LEU A 47 9.46 -31.62 -36.74
CA LEU A 47 10.52 -32.12 -35.85
C LEU A 47 11.92 -31.89 -36.45
N GLU A 48 12.15 -32.25 -37.71
CA GLU A 48 13.46 -32.07 -38.37
C GLU A 48 13.92 -30.61 -38.35
N LYS A 49 13.01 -29.65 -38.62
CA LYS A 49 13.32 -28.21 -38.55
C LYS A 49 13.71 -27.75 -37.14
N TRP A 50 13.19 -28.40 -36.11
CA TRP A 50 13.58 -28.10 -34.72
C TRP A 50 14.95 -28.70 -34.39
N LEU A 51 15.22 -29.92 -34.86
CA LEU A 51 16.51 -30.59 -34.66
C LEU A 51 17.65 -29.88 -35.41
N GLU A 52 17.38 -29.25 -36.56
CA GLU A 52 18.34 -28.35 -37.23
C GLU A 52 18.88 -27.24 -36.32
N ARG A 53 18.12 -26.80 -35.31
CA ARG A 53 18.58 -25.79 -34.35
C ARG A 53 19.61 -26.38 -33.39
N VAL A 54 19.43 -27.63 -33.00
CA VAL A 54 20.39 -28.38 -32.17
C VAL A 54 21.69 -28.59 -32.94
N ASP A 55 21.62 -28.89 -34.24
CA ASP A 55 22.79 -29.04 -35.12
C ASP A 55 23.55 -27.74 -35.37
N LYS A 56 22.89 -26.58 -35.26
CA LYS A 56 23.52 -25.26 -35.41
C LYS A 56 24.25 -24.78 -34.14
N LEU A 57 24.15 -25.51 -33.02
CA LEU A 57 24.90 -25.21 -31.82
C LEU A 57 26.39 -25.56 -31.99
N THR A 58 27.26 -24.80 -31.35
CA THR A 58 28.70 -25.05 -31.38
C THR A 58 29.03 -26.37 -30.65
N PRO A 59 30.14 -27.06 -30.98
CA PRO A 59 30.48 -28.37 -30.40
C PRO A 59 30.61 -28.40 -28.87
N ASP A 60 30.91 -27.25 -28.23
CA ASP A 60 30.92 -27.06 -26.77
C ASP A 60 29.51 -26.98 -26.15
N LYS A 61 28.49 -26.73 -26.97
CA LYS A 61 27.08 -26.55 -26.57
C LYS A 61 26.16 -27.68 -27.01
N SER A 62 26.56 -28.46 -28.02
CA SER A 62 25.91 -29.70 -28.45
C SER A 62 26.93 -30.65 -29.07
N PRO A 63 27.02 -31.92 -28.63
CA PRO A 63 27.82 -32.94 -29.29
C PRO A 63 27.42 -33.12 -30.77
N GLN A 64 28.40 -33.39 -31.63
CA GLN A 64 28.15 -33.70 -33.05
C GLN A 64 27.29 -34.96 -33.17
N GLY A 65 26.26 -34.92 -34.03
CA GLY A 65 25.36 -36.04 -34.28
C GLY A 65 24.17 -36.13 -33.33
N LEU A 66 24.06 -35.22 -32.34
CA LEU A 66 22.99 -35.28 -31.34
C LEU A 66 21.58 -35.15 -31.93
N ALA A 67 21.37 -34.33 -32.97
CA ALA A 67 20.08 -34.25 -33.64
C ALA A 67 19.64 -35.60 -34.22
N GLN A 68 20.58 -36.33 -34.83
CA GLN A 68 20.34 -37.66 -35.39
C GLN A 68 20.08 -38.70 -34.29
N ASP A 69 20.76 -38.59 -33.15
CA ASP A 69 20.52 -39.44 -31.98
C ASP A 69 19.16 -39.16 -31.35
N ILE A 70 18.76 -37.89 -31.24
CA ILE A 70 17.41 -37.49 -30.77
C ILE A 70 16.35 -38.07 -31.72
N ARG A 71 16.52 -37.87 -33.02
CA ARG A 71 15.62 -38.40 -34.04
C ARG A 71 15.49 -39.92 -33.95
N SER A 72 16.63 -40.62 -33.82
CA SER A 72 16.66 -42.09 -33.71
C SER A 72 15.96 -42.54 -32.44
N TYR A 73 16.25 -41.91 -31.30
CA TYR A 73 15.58 -42.20 -30.03
C TYR A 73 14.06 -42.02 -30.14
N LEU A 74 13.57 -40.92 -30.72
CA LEU A 74 12.13 -40.68 -30.85
C LEU A 74 11.45 -41.77 -31.70
N PHE A 75 12.11 -42.23 -32.76
CA PHE A 75 11.54 -43.18 -33.72
C PHE A 75 11.67 -44.65 -33.31
N THR A 76 12.81 -45.04 -32.74
CA THR A 76 13.14 -46.46 -32.46
C THR A 76 13.28 -46.77 -30.97
N GLY A 77 13.40 -45.74 -30.12
CA GLY A 77 13.68 -45.89 -28.70
C GLY A 77 15.16 -45.90 -28.31
N GLU A 78 16.07 -45.89 -29.29
CA GLU A 78 17.52 -45.96 -29.08
C GLU A 78 18.29 -44.88 -29.89
N PRO A 79 19.43 -44.35 -29.39
CA PRO A 79 20.10 -44.74 -28.15
C PRO A 79 19.52 -44.06 -26.90
N LEU A 80 19.29 -44.80 -25.82
CA LEU A 80 18.85 -44.23 -24.53
C LEU A 80 19.82 -43.19 -23.94
N ALA A 81 21.10 -43.28 -24.30
CA ALA A 81 22.14 -42.35 -23.85
C ALA A 81 21.82 -40.87 -24.19
N VAL A 82 20.98 -40.63 -25.20
CA VAL A 82 20.56 -39.28 -25.61
C VAL A 82 19.94 -38.49 -24.46
N LEU A 83 19.20 -39.13 -23.56
CA LEU A 83 18.52 -38.48 -22.43
C LEU A 83 19.54 -37.87 -21.44
N ASN A 84 20.62 -38.59 -21.17
CA ASN A 84 21.71 -38.09 -20.33
C ASN A 84 22.49 -36.98 -21.06
N THR A 85 22.69 -37.11 -22.37
CA THR A 85 23.37 -36.10 -23.18
C THR A 85 22.61 -34.77 -23.18
N VAL A 86 21.28 -34.79 -23.37
CA VAL A 86 20.48 -33.55 -23.34
C VAL A 86 20.42 -32.93 -21.94
N ALA A 87 20.40 -33.74 -20.89
CA ALA A 87 20.42 -33.27 -19.50
C ALA A 87 21.68 -32.45 -19.16
N GLN A 88 22.81 -32.74 -19.81
CA GLN A 88 24.10 -32.11 -19.50
C GLN A 88 24.31 -30.76 -20.19
N HIS A 89 23.58 -30.42 -21.26
CA HIS A 89 23.87 -29.26 -22.09
C HIS A 89 22.72 -28.23 -22.07
N GLU A 90 22.98 -27.04 -21.51
CA GLU A 90 21.95 -26.00 -21.28
C GLU A 90 21.38 -25.42 -22.57
N ALA A 91 22.23 -25.31 -23.59
CA ALA A 91 21.85 -24.74 -24.88
C ALA A 91 20.75 -25.56 -25.58
N ILE A 92 20.61 -26.84 -25.25
CA ILE A 92 19.60 -27.73 -25.83
C ILE A 92 18.20 -27.37 -25.30
N ALA A 93 18.04 -27.19 -23.99
CA ALA A 93 16.76 -26.78 -23.41
C ALA A 93 16.26 -25.45 -23.99
N LYS A 94 17.18 -24.49 -24.23
CA LYS A 94 16.87 -23.22 -24.91
C LYS A 94 16.53 -23.40 -26.38
N SER A 95 17.19 -24.31 -27.09
CA SER A 95 16.93 -24.60 -28.51
C SER A 95 15.61 -25.35 -28.73
N LEU A 96 15.18 -26.11 -27.72
CA LEU A 96 13.90 -26.80 -27.63
C LEU A 96 12.82 -25.94 -26.94
N HIS A 97 13.05 -24.64 -26.74
CA HIS A 97 12.10 -23.68 -26.15
C HIS A 97 11.53 -24.05 -24.77
N LEU A 98 12.29 -24.79 -23.96
CA LEU A 98 11.92 -25.14 -22.59
C LEU A 98 12.27 -24.04 -21.57
N GLU A 99 13.24 -23.17 -21.90
CA GLU A 99 13.74 -22.07 -21.04
C GLU A 99 13.78 -20.72 -21.79
N GLY A 100 13.38 -19.61 -21.14
CA GLY A 100 13.43 -18.22 -21.68
C GLY A 100 12.34 -17.28 -21.10
N TYR A 101 12.50 -15.95 -21.18
CA TYR A 101 11.51 -14.94 -20.71
C TYR A 101 10.61 -14.43 -21.85
N PHE A 102 9.40 -13.94 -21.53
CA PHE A 102 8.31 -13.52 -22.45
C PHE A 102 8.73 -12.66 -23.66
N SER A 103 9.77 -11.84 -23.53
CA SER A 103 10.27 -10.98 -24.61
C SER A 103 11.13 -11.73 -25.63
N HIS A 104 11.41 -13.03 -25.42
CA HIS A 104 12.39 -13.81 -26.17
C HIS A 104 11.82 -15.05 -26.87
N LEU A 105 10.71 -14.93 -27.60
CA LEU A 105 10.32 -15.98 -28.54
C LEU A 105 11.30 -15.98 -29.75
N PRO A 106 12.02 -17.08 -30.03
CA PRO A 106 12.85 -17.18 -31.23
C PRO A 106 11.98 -17.36 -32.49
N ASP A 107 12.50 -16.99 -33.67
CA ASP A 107 11.82 -17.20 -34.96
C ASP A 107 11.29 -18.64 -35.10
N GLY A 108 9.98 -18.79 -35.34
CA GLY A 108 9.29 -20.08 -35.49
C GLY A 108 8.47 -20.54 -34.29
N ALA A 109 8.40 -19.79 -33.18
CA ALA A 109 7.49 -20.08 -32.07
C ALA A 109 6.00 -19.93 -32.45
N ASP A 110 5.70 -19.15 -33.48
CA ASP A 110 4.41 -19.05 -34.16
C ASP A 110 3.92 -20.38 -34.77
N LYS A 111 4.82 -21.38 -34.94
CA LYS A 111 4.54 -22.68 -35.56
C LYS A 111 4.48 -23.86 -34.58
N LEU A 112 4.54 -23.57 -33.28
CA LEU A 112 4.39 -24.57 -32.22
C LEU A 112 2.99 -25.23 -32.21
N PRO A 113 1.89 -24.50 -32.49
CA PRO A 113 0.57 -25.11 -32.68
C PRO A 113 0.55 -26.19 -33.77
N ASP A 114 1.18 -25.94 -34.93
CA ASP A 114 1.28 -26.90 -36.04
C ASP A 114 1.99 -28.21 -35.63
N PHE A 115 2.97 -28.14 -34.70
CA PHE A 115 3.66 -29.32 -34.18
C PHE A 115 2.74 -30.20 -33.32
N TYR A 116 1.85 -29.59 -32.55
CA TYR A 116 0.93 -30.32 -31.67
C TYR A 116 -0.38 -30.73 -32.36
N GLU A 117 -0.73 -30.13 -33.50
CA GLU A 117 -1.96 -30.41 -34.25
C GLU A 117 -2.06 -31.88 -34.70
N HIS A 118 -0.93 -32.50 -35.05
CA HIS A 118 -0.86 -33.90 -35.47
C HIS A 118 -0.40 -34.86 -34.35
N PHE A 119 -0.27 -34.37 -33.12
CA PHE A 119 0.35 -35.12 -32.02
C PHE A 119 -0.49 -36.30 -31.53
N GLU A 120 -1.83 -36.17 -31.58
CA GLU A 120 -2.76 -37.26 -31.22
C GLU A 120 -2.67 -38.46 -32.19
N ALA A 121 -2.24 -38.24 -33.44
CA ALA A 121 -2.05 -39.29 -34.43
C ALA A 121 -0.73 -40.07 -34.29
N LEU A 122 0.16 -39.67 -33.35
CA LEU A 122 1.41 -40.38 -33.09
C LEU A 122 1.17 -41.68 -32.32
N PRO A 123 2.00 -42.72 -32.55
CA PRO A 123 2.06 -43.86 -31.63
C PRO A 123 2.36 -43.36 -30.20
N PRO A 124 1.62 -43.79 -29.16
CA PRO A 124 1.81 -43.30 -27.78
C PRO A 124 3.26 -43.40 -27.29
N ALA A 125 3.96 -44.50 -27.64
CA ALA A 125 5.38 -44.70 -27.35
C ALA A 125 6.27 -43.58 -27.92
N THR A 126 6.00 -43.11 -29.14
CA THR A 126 6.74 -42.01 -29.78
C THR A 126 6.46 -40.68 -29.07
N GLY A 127 5.18 -40.39 -28.77
CA GLY A 127 4.80 -39.19 -28.02
C GLY A 127 5.39 -39.16 -26.60
N LEU A 128 5.43 -40.31 -25.92
CA LEU A 128 6.02 -40.45 -24.59
C LEU A 128 7.54 -40.24 -24.63
N ARG A 129 8.23 -40.76 -25.65
CA ARG A 129 9.67 -40.50 -25.84
C ARG A 129 9.96 -39.01 -26.04
N TRP A 130 9.11 -38.29 -26.79
CA TRP A 130 9.20 -36.83 -26.89
C TRP A 130 9.07 -36.15 -25.53
N ALA A 131 8.06 -36.53 -24.74
CA ALA A 131 7.84 -35.95 -23.41
C ALA A 131 9.01 -36.22 -22.44
N ARG A 132 9.56 -37.44 -22.44
CA ARG A 132 10.73 -37.83 -21.63
C ARG A 132 11.99 -37.08 -22.04
N LEU A 133 12.19 -36.83 -23.34
CA LEU A 133 13.30 -36.02 -23.83
C LEU A 133 13.22 -34.57 -23.31
N MET A 134 12.03 -33.97 -23.30
CA MET A 134 11.81 -32.62 -22.76
C MET A 134 12.08 -32.57 -21.25
N GLU A 135 11.56 -33.53 -20.49
CA GLU A 135 11.82 -33.64 -19.05
C GLU A 135 13.31 -33.82 -18.75
N ALA A 136 13.99 -34.71 -19.48
CA ALA A 136 15.42 -34.96 -19.31
C ALA A 136 16.27 -33.70 -19.55
N SER A 137 15.89 -32.88 -20.54
CA SER A 137 16.55 -31.61 -20.88
C SER A 137 16.52 -30.58 -19.73
N LEU A 138 15.56 -30.72 -18.79
CA LEU A 138 15.38 -29.86 -17.62
C LEU A 138 15.93 -30.43 -16.30
N SER A 139 16.38 -31.69 -16.29
CA SER A 139 16.72 -32.42 -15.05
C SER A 139 17.86 -31.81 -14.21
N LYS A 140 18.79 -31.06 -14.82
CA LYS A 140 19.87 -30.34 -14.11
C LYS A 140 19.63 -28.83 -13.98
N ARG A 141 18.41 -28.36 -14.23
CA ARG A 141 18.05 -26.93 -14.25
C ARG A 141 17.38 -26.53 -12.96
N GLN A 142 17.53 -25.26 -12.58
CA GLN A 142 16.77 -24.67 -11.47
C GLN A 142 15.34 -24.39 -11.93
N TRP A 143 14.49 -25.42 -11.87
CA TRP A 143 13.05 -25.27 -12.05
C TRP A 143 12.32 -26.10 -10.99
N THR A 144 11.08 -25.73 -10.67
CA THR A 144 10.28 -26.42 -9.65
C THR A 144 8.96 -26.88 -10.27
N PRO A 145 8.74 -28.20 -10.42
CA PRO A 145 7.46 -28.73 -10.87
C PRO A 145 6.37 -28.34 -9.88
N ARG A 146 5.23 -27.88 -10.40
CA ARG A 146 4.09 -27.43 -9.59
C ARG A 146 3.01 -28.50 -9.51
N PHE A 147 2.81 -29.30 -10.55
CA PHE A 147 1.88 -30.41 -10.51
C PHE A 147 2.45 -31.56 -9.68
N GLN A 148 1.64 -32.09 -8.76
CA GLN A 148 1.97 -33.29 -8.02
C GLN A 148 1.39 -34.52 -8.74
N PHE A 149 2.15 -35.09 -9.66
CA PHE A 149 1.79 -36.34 -10.34
C PHE A 149 2.18 -37.59 -9.53
N PRO A 150 1.47 -38.72 -9.69
CA PRO A 150 1.88 -39.99 -9.11
C PRO A 150 3.31 -40.39 -9.54
N ALA A 151 4.01 -41.11 -8.66
CA ALA A 151 5.38 -41.61 -8.87
C ALA A 151 6.45 -40.55 -9.24
N GLY A 152 6.19 -39.25 -9.00
CA GLY A 152 7.15 -38.18 -9.22
C GLY A 152 7.44 -37.88 -10.70
N ARG A 153 6.49 -38.13 -11.60
CA ARG A 153 6.61 -37.77 -13.02
C ARG A 153 6.43 -36.27 -13.24
N HIS A 154 7.30 -35.63 -14.03
CA HIS A 154 7.21 -34.20 -14.34
C HIS A 154 6.97 -33.93 -15.84
N TRP A 155 7.22 -34.91 -16.71
CA TRP A 155 6.98 -34.79 -18.15
C TRP A 155 5.59 -34.27 -18.54
N PRO A 156 4.47 -34.60 -17.84
CA PRO A 156 3.17 -34.09 -18.25
C PRO A 156 3.07 -32.57 -18.06
N GLU A 157 3.62 -32.03 -16.97
CA GLU A 157 3.67 -30.58 -16.74
C GLU A 157 4.55 -29.89 -17.79
N VAL A 158 5.72 -30.46 -18.10
CA VAL A 158 6.63 -29.92 -19.12
C VAL A 158 5.96 -29.89 -20.49
N LEU A 159 5.25 -30.96 -20.86
CA LEU A 159 4.55 -31.04 -22.15
C LEU A 159 3.39 -30.05 -22.24
N LEU A 160 2.64 -29.85 -21.15
CA LEU A 160 1.57 -28.86 -21.08
C LEU A 160 2.12 -27.43 -21.24
N ILE A 161 3.23 -27.10 -20.57
CA ILE A 161 3.89 -25.80 -20.71
C ILE A 161 4.34 -25.59 -22.15
N HIS A 162 5.08 -26.56 -22.70
CA HIS A 162 5.64 -26.45 -24.05
C HIS A 162 4.56 -26.29 -25.12
N ASN A 163 3.45 -27.05 -25.05
CA ASN A 163 2.32 -26.93 -25.98
C ASN A 163 1.68 -25.53 -26.03
N THR A 164 1.82 -24.73 -24.97
CA THR A 164 1.32 -23.34 -24.95
C THR A 164 2.30 -22.32 -25.53
N GLY A 165 3.44 -22.77 -26.05
CA GLY A 165 4.53 -21.90 -26.54
C GLY A 165 5.27 -21.16 -25.43
N GLN A 166 5.12 -21.61 -24.17
CA GLN A 166 5.72 -20.99 -22.99
C GLN A 166 6.91 -21.80 -22.47
N SER A 167 7.70 -21.18 -21.59
CA SER A 167 8.84 -21.82 -20.92
C SER A 167 8.52 -22.16 -19.44
N VAL A 168 9.35 -23.00 -18.82
CA VAL A 168 9.19 -23.33 -17.39
C VAL A 168 9.38 -22.12 -16.46
N ASN A 169 10.14 -21.11 -16.90
CA ASN A 169 10.44 -19.89 -16.13
C ASN A 169 9.33 -18.82 -16.21
N THR A 170 8.23 -19.12 -16.89
CA THR A 170 7.16 -18.15 -17.12
C THR A 170 6.13 -18.14 -15.98
N TRP A 171 5.83 -16.95 -15.43
CA TRP A 171 4.90 -16.74 -14.31
C TRP A 171 3.63 -15.98 -14.73
N SER A 172 2.93 -16.47 -15.76
CA SER A 172 1.75 -15.80 -16.32
C SER A 172 0.47 -16.59 -16.08
N ASN A 173 -0.65 -15.88 -15.96
CA ASN A 173 -2.00 -16.44 -16.00
C ASN A 173 -2.56 -16.52 -17.44
N ARG A 174 -1.81 -16.03 -18.44
CA ARG A 174 -2.18 -16.03 -19.86
C ARG A 174 -1.59 -17.24 -20.56
N TRP A 175 -2.33 -18.33 -20.52
CA TRP A 175 -1.99 -19.55 -21.26
C TRP A 175 -2.72 -19.51 -22.61
N GLN A 176 -1.98 -19.66 -23.71
CA GLN A 176 -2.60 -19.82 -25.03
C GLN A 176 -3.14 -21.24 -25.17
N ALA A 177 -4.31 -21.39 -25.80
CA ALA A 177 -4.84 -22.71 -26.14
C ALA A 177 -3.89 -23.37 -27.14
N GLY A 178 -3.26 -24.48 -26.75
CA GLY A 178 -2.42 -25.27 -27.65
C GLY A 178 -3.20 -26.40 -28.31
N ALA A 179 -2.58 -27.07 -29.27
CA ALA A 179 -3.24 -28.10 -30.08
C ALA A 179 -3.25 -29.50 -29.43
N LEU A 180 -2.51 -29.70 -28.32
CA LEU A 180 -2.51 -30.95 -27.56
C LEU A 180 -3.89 -31.26 -26.97
N THR A 181 -4.37 -32.48 -27.21
CA THR A 181 -5.68 -32.95 -26.74
C THR A 181 -5.56 -33.74 -25.44
N ALA A 182 -6.65 -33.78 -24.67
CA ALA A 182 -6.72 -34.56 -23.44
C ALA A 182 -6.56 -36.07 -23.73
N LEU A 183 -7.13 -36.56 -24.83
CA LEU A 183 -7.00 -37.97 -25.25
C LEU A 183 -5.56 -38.37 -25.57
N ALA A 184 -4.80 -37.48 -26.25
CA ALA A 184 -3.38 -37.73 -26.48
C ALA A 184 -2.64 -37.87 -25.14
N LEU A 185 -2.86 -36.95 -24.20
CA LEU A 185 -2.20 -36.97 -22.89
C LEU A 185 -2.59 -38.21 -22.06
N GLU A 186 -3.87 -38.61 -22.10
CA GLU A 186 -4.38 -39.85 -21.49
C GLU A 186 -3.70 -41.10 -22.07
N ALA A 187 -3.51 -41.17 -23.39
CA ALA A 187 -2.82 -42.28 -24.06
C ALA A 187 -1.33 -42.34 -23.68
N LEU A 188 -0.65 -41.18 -23.57
CA LEU A 188 0.75 -41.11 -23.13
C LEU A 188 0.91 -41.55 -21.67
N LEU A 189 -0.04 -41.19 -20.79
CA LEU A 189 -0.05 -41.64 -19.40
C LEU A 189 -0.20 -43.16 -19.32
N ALA A 190 -1.14 -43.74 -20.08
CA ALA A 190 -1.35 -45.18 -20.12
C ALA A 190 -0.07 -45.93 -20.60
N GLU A 191 0.60 -45.41 -21.63
CA GLU A 191 1.89 -45.93 -22.11
C GLU A 191 3.00 -45.84 -21.05
N ASP A 192 3.01 -44.79 -20.21
CA ASP A 192 3.95 -44.63 -19.09
C ASP A 192 3.54 -45.44 -17.83
N GLY A 193 2.50 -46.27 -17.92
CA GLY A 193 1.96 -47.04 -16.81
C GLY A 193 1.26 -46.21 -15.73
N GLN A 194 0.85 -44.97 -16.07
CA GLN A 194 0.12 -44.06 -15.20
C GLN A 194 -1.40 -44.11 -15.49
N PRO A 195 -2.26 -43.80 -14.52
CA PRO A 195 -3.70 -43.74 -14.77
C PRO A 195 -4.03 -42.58 -15.72
N ALA A 196 -4.95 -42.80 -16.66
CA ALA A 196 -5.38 -41.79 -17.65
C ALA A 196 -5.88 -40.49 -17.00
N TRP A 197 -6.49 -40.58 -15.81
CA TRP A 197 -7.00 -39.41 -15.08
C TRP A 197 -5.92 -38.57 -14.37
N ALA A 198 -4.63 -38.96 -14.40
CA ALA A 198 -3.59 -38.35 -13.56
C ALA A 198 -3.49 -36.83 -13.72
N VAL A 199 -3.65 -36.29 -14.94
CA VAL A 199 -3.60 -34.84 -15.20
C VAL A 199 -4.78 -34.10 -14.60
N VAL A 200 -5.99 -34.65 -14.75
CA VAL A 200 -7.20 -34.06 -14.16
C VAL A 200 -7.12 -34.14 -12.64
N LEU A 201 -6.70 -35.28 -12.07
CA LEU A 201 -6.55 -35.39 -10.62
C LEU A 201 -5.47 -34.44 -10.09
N SER A 202 -4.26 -34.40 -10.67
CA SER A 202 -3.18 -33.54 -10.18
C SER A 202 -3.52 -32.05 -10.27
N ALA A 203 -4.30 -31.62 -11.26
CA ALA A 203 -4.78 -30.25 -11.36
C ALA A 203 -5.70 -29.85 -10.19
N PHE A 204 -6.48 -30.81 -9.67
CA PHE A 204 -7.39 -30.61 -8.54
C PHE A 204 -6.74 -30.89 -7.17
N ALA A 205 -5.88 -31.91 -7.08
CA ALA A 205 -5.32 -32.40 -5.82
C ALA A 205 -4.13 -31.58 -5.31
N THR A 206 -3.38 -30.92 -6.20
CA THR A 206 -2.19 -30.15 -5.81
C THR A 206 -2.60 -28.96 -4.91
N PRO A 207 -2.01 -28.81 -3.70
CA PRO A 207 -2.32 -27.69 -2.81
C PRO A 207 -1.85 -26.35 -3.39
N VAL A 208 -2.77 -25.39 -3.57
CA VAL A 208 -2.42 -24.05 -4.08
C VAL A 208 -1.53 -23.25 -3.14
N SER A 209 -1.53 -23.58 -1.84
CA SER A 209 -0.68 -22.96 -0.81
C SER A 209 0.78 -23.43 -0.84
N SER A 210 1.15 -24.34 -1.74
CA SER A 210 2.49 -24.94 -1.78
C SER A 210 3.58 -24.00 -2.35
N GLY A 211 3.20 -22.84 -2.88
CA GLY A 211 4.15 -21.84 -3.34
C GLY A 211 3.50 -20.72 -4.16
N TYR A 212 4.22 -19.60 -4.30
CA TYR A 212 3.78 -18.48 -5.13
C TYR A 212 3.55 -18.93 -6.59
N GLY A 213 2.40 -18.56 -7.15
CA GLY A 213 2.05 -18.83 -8.55
C GLY A 213 1.66 -20.28 -8.90
N VAL A 214 1.57 -21.19 -7.92
CA VAL A 214 1.15 -22.59 -8.14
C VAL A 214 -0.24 -22.67 -8.77
N GLU A 215 -1.19 -21.90 -8.25
CA GLU A 215 -2.57 -21.86 -8.76
C GLU A 215 -2.63 -21.53 -10.25
N TYR A 216 -1.84 -20.54 -10.70
CA TYR A 216 -1.78 -20.15 -12.12
C TYR A 216 -1.27 -21.29 -12.99
N ARG A 217 -0.31 -22.08 -12.50
CA ARG A 217 0.23 -23.23 -13.22
C ARG A 217 -0.80 -24.36 -13.32
N LEU A 218 -1.55 -24.64 -12.26
CA LEU A 218 -2.58 -25.69 -12.26
C LEU A 218 -3.73 -25.36 -13.22
N LYS A 219 -4.15 -24.09 -13.27
CA LYS A 219 -5.21 -23.61 -14.17
C LYS A 219 -4.84 -23.75 -15.66
N MET A 220 -3.56 -23.95 -16.00
CA MET A 220 -3.12 -24.25 -17.37
C MET A 220 -3.79 -25.50 -17.94
N ALA A 221 -4.14 -26.50 -17.11
CA ALA A 221 -4.82 -27.71 -17.58
C ALA A 221 -6.16 -27.41 -18.29
N ARG A 222 -6.81 -26.28 -17.97
CA ARG A 222 -8.03 -25.80 -18.65
C ARG A 222 -7.82 -25.48 -20.13
N GLN A 223 -6.58 -25.26 -20.56
CA GLN A 223 -6.25 -24.95 -21.96
C GLN A 223 -6.06 -26.20 -22.82
N ILE A 224 -6.13 -27.39 -22.24
CA ILE A 224 -6.06 -28.64 -23.00
C ILE A 224 -7.32 -28.79 -23.83
N ARG A 225 -7.17 -29.09 -25.13
CA ARG A 225 -8.33 -29.33 -25.99
C ARG A 225 -9.06 -30.60 -25.55
N GLY A 226 -10.36 -30.48 -25.28
CA GLY A 226 -11.17 -31.57 -24.73
C GLY A 226 -11.04 -31.75 -23.21
N PHE A 227 -10.51 -30.77 -22.47
CA PHE A 227 -10.44 -30.82 -21.00
C PHE A 227 -11.81 -31.02 -20.34
N ALA A 228 -12.85 -30.35 -20.85
CA ALA A 228 -14.22 -30.50 -20.35
C ALA A 228 -14.74 -31.94 -20.49
N ASP A 229 -14.43 -32.60 -21.61
CA ASP A 229 -14.81 -34.00 -21.84
C ASP A 229 -13.99 -34.95 -20.95
N ALA A 230 -12.72 -34.65 -20.70
CA ALA A 230 -11.88 -35.41 -19.77
C ALA A 230 -12.37 -35.28 -18.32
N LEU A 231 -12.81 -34.08 -17.94
CA LEU A 231 -13.44 -33.82 -16.65
C LEU A 231 -14.70 -34.67 -16.46
N ASP A 232 -15.55 -34.78 -17.48
CA ASP A 232 -16.76 -35.61 -17.43
C ASP A 232 -16.45 -37.11 -17.34
N ARG A 233 -15.51 -37.60 -18.16
CA ARG A 233 -15.05 -39.00 -18.15
C ARG A 233 -14.49 -39.43 -16.78
N HIS A 234 -13.71 -38.54 -16.15
CA HIS A 234 -12.96 -38.85 -14.93
C HIS A 234 -13.55 -38.22 -13.66
N LEU A 235 -14.81 -37.75 -13.72
CA LEU A 235 -15.47 -37.00 -12.64
C LEU A 235 -15.41 -37.71 -11.29
N GLU A 236 -15.61 -39.02 -11.26
CA GLU A 236 -15.66 -39.81 -10.02
C GLU A 236 -14.32 -39.83 -9.28
N HIS A 237 -13.20 -39.60 -9.97
CA HIS A 237 -11.88 -39.51 -9.35
C HIS A 237 -11.62 -38.15 -8.69
N ILE A 238 -12.23 -37.07 -9.21
CA ILE A 238 -12.08 -35.73 -8.65
C ILE A 238 -13.17 -35.37 -7.63
N ARG A 239 -14.34 -36.01 -7.68
CA ARG A 239 -15.47 -35.72 -6.79
C ARG A 239 -15.08 -35.67 -5.29
N PRO A 240 -14.24 -36.60 -4.76
CA PRO A 240 -13.79 -36.54 -3.35
C PRO A 240 -12.96 -35.29 -3.00
N LEU A 241 -12.42 -34.58 -3.99
CA LEU A 241 -11.55 -33.41 -3.81
C LEU A 241 -12.31 -32.08 -3.83
N LEU A 242 -13.63 -32.08 -4.09
CA LEU A 242 -14.41 -30.85 -4.30
C LEU A 242 -14.78 -30.12 -3.00
N LEU A 243 -14.68 -30.78 -1.84
CA LEU A 243 -15.02 -30.21 -0.53
C LEU A 243 -13.83 -30.16 0.44
N PRO A 244 -12.67 -29.60 0.07
CA PRO A 244 -11.50 -29.53 0.95
C PRO A 244 -11.76 -28.59 2.13
N ALA A 245 -10.97 -28.68 3.21
CA ALA A 245 -11.14 -27.79 4.37
C ALA A 245 -10.71 -26.33 4.10
N ALA A 246 -9.67 -26.13 3.28
CA ALA A 246 -9.09 -24.82 3.01
C ALA A 246 -9.91 -24.01 1.98
N VAL A 247 -10.10 -22.71 2.25
CA VAL A 247 -10.88 -21.79 1.40
C VAL A 247 -10.25 -21.63 0.01
N ASP A 248 -8.94 -21.38 -0.05
CA ASP A 248 -8.24 -21.13 -1.33
C ASP A 248 -8.28 -22.36 -2.25
N GLN A 249 -8.23 -23.57 -1.69
CA GLN A 249 -8.37 -24.80 -2.46
C GLN A 249 -9.79 -24.94 -3.03
N ARG A 250 -10.85 -24.61 -2.26
CA ARG A 250 -12.24 -24.62 -2.76
C ARG A 250 -12.42 -23.68 -3.95
N LEU A 251 -11.85 -22.48 -3.86
CA LEU A 251 -11.90 -21.49 -4.94
C LEU A 251 -11.19 -21.99 -6.20
N HIS A 252 -10.03 -22.62 -6.05
CA HIS A 252 -9.33 -23.26 -7.16
C HIS A 252 -10.17 -24.37 -7.81
N MET A 253 -10.81 -25.25 -7.03
CA MET A 253 -11.68 -26.32 -7.57
C MET A 253 -12.84 -25.73 -8.39
N LEU A 254 -13.52 -24.72 -7.85
CA LEU A 254 -14.61 -24.02 -8.54
C LEU A 254 -14.10 -23.38 -9.85
N ALA A 255 -12.93 -22.74 -9.83
CA ALA A 255 -12.33 -22.17 -11.03
C ALA A 255 -12.00 -23.24 -12.10
N MET A 256 -11.61 -24.45 -11.71
CA MET A 256 -11.37 -25.55 -12.67
C MET A 256 -12.68 -26.06 -13.30
N LEU A 257 -13.78 -26.07 -12.54
CA LEU A 257 -15.11 -26.49 -12.99
C LEU A 257 -15.80 -25.48 -13.93
N GLU A 258 -15.30 -24.26 -14.11
CA GLU A 258 -15.88 -23.28 -15.02
C GLU A 258 -16.00 -23.76 -16.48
N THR A 259 -15.11 -24.66 -16.87
CA THR A 259 -15.06 -25.27 -18.21
C THR A 259 -15.96 -26.50 -18.36
N ALA A 260 -16.56 -26.99 -17.27
CA ALA A 260 -17.38 -28.18 -17.26
C ALA A 260 -18.66 -28.02 -18.09
N GLN A 261 -19.11 -29.11 -18.70
CA GLN A 261 -20.41 -29.17 -19.37
C GLN A 261 -21.54 -29.10 -18.35
N VAL A 262 -22.71 -28.64 -18.78
CA VAL A 262 -23.90 -28.56 -17.91
C VAL A 262 -24.25 -29.93 -17.33
N SER A 263 -24.16 -31.00 -18.13
CA SER A 263 -24.37 -32.39 -17.67
C SER A 263 -23.41 -32.82 -16.54
N THR A 264 -22.16 -32.38 -16.60
CA THR A 264 -21.16 -32.64 -15.55
C THR A 264 -21.48 -31.84 -14.29
N LEU A 265 -21.86 -30.57 -14.43
CA LEU A 265 -22.27 -29.72 -13.31
C LEU A 265 -23.55 -30.25 -12.64
N ASP A 266 -24.50 -30.76 -13.41
CA ASP A 266 -25.73 -31.40 -12.91
C ASP A 266 -25.43 -32.61 -12.02
N ARG A 267 -24.43 -33.42 -12.40
CA ARG A 267 -23.92 -34.52 -11.56
C ARG A 267 -23.24 -34.04 -10.27
N LEU A 268 -22.82 -32.78 -10.20
CA LEU A 268 -22.19 -32.13 -9.04
C LEU A 268 -23.14 -31.18 -8.29
N ALA A 269 -24.44 -31.21 -8.59
CA ALA A 269 -25.41 -30.29 -8.02
C ALA A 269 -25.44 -30.30 -6.49
N ALA A 270 -25.19 -31.46 -5.86
CA ALA A 270 -25.14 -31.58 -4.41
C ALA A 270 -23.93 -30.87 -3.80
N GLU A 271 -22.74 -31.12 -4.34
CA GLU A 271 -21.49 -30.51 -3.90
C GLU A 271 -21.48 -29.00 -4.15
N LEU A 272 -22.02 -28.55 -5.30
CA LEU A 272 -22.17 -27.14 -5.63
C LEU A 272 -23.18 -26.45 -4.70
N ALA A 273 -24.29 -27.11 -4.34
CA ALA A 273 -25.25 -26.58 -3.38
C ALA A 273 -24.64 -26.47 -1.97
N GLU A 274 -23.82 -27.44 -1.56
CA GLU A 274 -23.08 -27.39 -0.30
C GLU A 274 -22.09 -26.21 -0.32
N LEU A 275 -21.26 -26.07 -1.35
CA LEU A 275 -20.33 -24.95 -1.51
C LEU A 275 -21.03 -23.59 -1.62
N SER A 276 -22.24 -23.53 -2.18
CA SER A 276 -23.04 -22.30 -2.27
C SER A 276 -23.64 -21.89 -0.92
N THR A 277 -23.53 -22.73 0.11
CA THR A 277 -24.14 -22.51 1.44
C THR A 277 -23.13 -22.54 2.60
N VAL A 278 -21.83 -22.77 2.36
CA VAL A 278 -20.80 -22.72 3.42
C VAL A 278 -20.64 -21.33 4.03
N SER A 279 -20.01 -21.21 5.20
CA SER A 279 -19.82 -19.91 5.89
C SER A 279 -18.91 -18.91 5.15
N SER A 280 -18.01 -19.38 4.28
CA SER A 280 -17.13 -18.50 3.51
C SER A 280 -17.88 -17.79 2.39
N LYS A 281 -18.01 -16.45 2.49
CA LYS A 281 -18.64 -15.61 1.45
C LYS A 281 -18.00 -15.80 0.07
N GLN A 282 -16.68 -15.92 0.01
CA GLN A 282 -15.95 -16.03 -1.26
C GLN A 282 -16.31 -17.32 -2.01
N VAL A 283 -16.34 -18.44 -1.28
CA VAL A 283 -16.67 -19.76 -1.82
C VAL A 283 -18.12 -19.80 -2.29
N ARG A 284 -19.05 -19.24 -1.50
CA ARG A 284 -20.47 -19.20 -1.89
C ARG A 284 -20.67 -18.46 -3.20
N ALA A 285 -20.08 -17.27 -3.34
CA ALA A 285 -20.23 -16.45 -4.54
C ALA A 285 -19.69 -17.16 -5.79
N ALA A 286 -18.52 -17.81 -5.69
CA ALA A 286 -17.94 -18.57 -6.81
C ALA A 286 -18.78 -19.82 -7.15
N ALA A 287 -19.28 -20.53 -6.14
CA ALA A 287 -20.09 -21.73 -6.33
C ALA A 287 -21.46 -21.42 -6.93
N GLU A 288 -22.08 -20.32 -6.52
CA GLU A 288 -23.37 -19.87 -7.01
C GLU A 288 -23.38 -19.64 -8.53
N VAL A 289 -22.28 -19.09 -9.09
CA VAL A 289 -22.13 -18.89 -10.54
C VAL A 289 -22.21 -20.22 -11.30
N LEU A 290 -21.60 -21.29 -10.78
CA LEU A 290 -21.66 -22.62 -11.39
C LEU A 290 -23.01 -23.30 -11.14
N LEU A 291 -23.56 -23.14 -9.94
CA LEU A 291 -24.86 -23.69 -9.57
C LEU A 291 -25.97 -23.14 -10.47
N ARG A 292 -25.91 -21.85 -10.82
CA ARG A 292 -26.86 -21.21 -11.75
C ARG A 292 -26.82 -21.79 -13.17
N LYS A 293 -25.67 -22.32 -13.61
CA LYS A 293 -25.52 -23.00 -14.90
C LYS A 293 -26.11 -24.42 -14.92
N CYS A 294 -26.29 -25.04 -13.76
CA CYS A 294 -26.91 -26.37 -13.66
C CYS A 294 -28.38 -26.30 -14.08
N GLY A 295 -28.95 -27.40 -14.55
CA GLY A 295 -30.38 -27.58 -14.76
C GLY A 295 -31.17 -27.62 -13.45
N ASP A 296 -32.41 -28.11 -13.51
CA ASP A 296 -33.34 -28.08 -12.36
C ASP A 296 -33.00 -29.10 -11.25
N VAL A 297 -31.99 -29.94 -11.47
CA VAL A 297 -31.49 -30.94 -10.51
C VAL A 297 -30.94 -30.33 -9.21
N VAL A 298 -30.62 -29.03 -9.19
CA VAL A 298 -30.14 -28.30 -7.99
C VAL A 298 -31.21 -28.10 -6.93
N ALA A 299 -32.49 -28.20 -7.29
CA ALA A 299 -33.59 -27.93 -6.39
C ALA A 299 -33.58 -28.87 -5.17
N GLU A 300 -33.43 -30.18 -5.37
CA GLU A 300 -33.50 -31.13 -4.25
C GLU A 300 -32.32 -31.04 -3.26
N PRO A 301 -31.06 -30.88 -3.70
CA PRO A 301 -29.97 -30.54 -2.80
C PRO A 301 -30.23 -29.26 -1.99
N LEU A 302 -30.72 -28.18 -2.62
CA LEU A 302 -31.03 -26.93 -1.93
C LEU A 302 -32.21 -27.07 -0.95
N LYS A 303 -33.26 -27.81 -1.29
CA LYS A 303 -34.38 -28.12 -0.36
C LYS A 303 -33.90 -28.95 0.82
N SER A 304 -33.06 -29.95 0.59
CA SER A 304 -32.46 -30.78 1.64
C SER A 304 -31.59 -29.94 2.58
N LEU A 305 -30.73 -29.06 2.04
CA LEU A 305 -29.93 -28.14 2.84
C LEU A 305 -30.81 -27.13 3.58
N GLY A 306 -31.82 -26.57 2.93
CA GLY A 306 -32.78 -25.62 3.50
C GLY A 306 -33.58 -26.16 4.68
N THR A 307 -33.67 -27.48 4.84
CA THR A 307 -34.41 -28.14 5.92
C THR A 307 -33.51 -28.78 6.98
N LYS A 308 -32.41 -29.42 6.57
CA LYS A 308 -31.59 -30.28 7.46
C LYS A 308 -30.29 -29.66 7.94
N ALA A 309 -29.77 -28.62 7.25
CA ALA A 309 -28.46 -28.06 7.57
C ALA A 309 -28.47 -27.17 8.83
N LYS A 310 -27.32 -26.60 9.20
CA LYS A 310 -27.23 -25.61 10.29
C LYS A 310 -27.96 -24.31 9.91
N PRO A 311 -28.48 -23.51 10.86
CA PRO A 311 -29.33 -22.34 10.57
C PRO A 311 -28.76 -21.38 9.51
N GLU A 312 -27.47 -21.07 9.56
CA GLU A 312 -26.80 -20.20 8.56
C GLU A 312 -26.84 -20.81 7.15
N GLN A 313 -26.57 -22.12 7.01
CA GLN A 313 -26.62 -22.80 5.72
C GLN A 313 -28.06 -22.94 5.20
N ARG A 314 -29.03 -23.20 6.10
CA ARG A 314 -30.46 -23.22 5.74
C ARG A 314 -30.89 -21.87 5.18
N GLN A 315 -30.50 -20.78 5.84
CA GLN A 315 -30.77 -19.43 5.38
C GLN A 315 -30.25 -19.20 3.96
N HIS A 316 -28.99 -19.56 3.68
CA HIS A 316 -28.40 -19.41 2.36
C HIS A 316 -29.08 -20.29 1.30
N ALA A 317 -29.38 -21.55 1.63
CA ALA A 317 -30.04 -22.48 0.71
C ALA A 317 -31.43 -21.98 0.32
N LEU A 318 -32.23 -21.53 1.28
CA LEU A 318 -33.59 -21.01 1.03
C LEU A 318 -33.56 -19.69 0.25
N ARG A 319 -32.59 -18.80 0.52
CA ARG A 319 -32.39 -17.58 -0.27
C ARG A 319 -32.05 -17.88 -1.73
N LEU A 320 -31.15 -18.83 -1.98
CA LEU A 320 -30.81 -19.27 -3.33
C LEU A 320 -31.98 -19.94 -4.04
N LEU A 321 -32.72 -20.81 -3.35
CA LEU A 321 -33.88 -21.50 -3.88
C LEU A 321 -35.00 -20.51 -4.26
N MET A 322 -35.22 -19.48 -3.44
CA MET A 322 -36.15 -18.39 -3.74
C MET A 322 -35.73 -17.61 -5.00
N ALA A 323 -34.45 -17.23 -5.10
CA ALA A 323 -33.93 -16.49 -6.26
C ALA A 323 -34.03 -17.31 -7.55
N LEU A 324 -33.57 -18.55 -7.55
CA LEU A 324 -33.65 -19.47 -8.70
C LEU A 324 -35.11 -19.78 -9.09
N GLY A 325 -35.99 -19.93 -8.09
CA GLY A 325 -37.42 -20.12 -8.32
C GLY A 325 -38.04 -18.98 -9.12
N LYS A 326 -37.72 -17.72 -8.76
CA LYS A 326 -38.15 -16.53 -9.51
C LYS A 326 -37.54 -16.48 -10.91
N GLU A 327 -36.23 -16.64 -11.03
CA GLU A 327 -35.51 -16.56 -12.30
C GLU A 327 -35.97 -17.61 -13.32
N ARG A 328 -36.26 -18.84 -12.85
CA ARG A 328 -36.67 -19.97 -13.69
C ARG A 328 -38.18 -20.13 -13.80
N LYS A 329 -38.98 -19.24 -13.18
CA LYS A 329 -40.44 -19.32 -13.11
C LYS A 329 -40.94 -20.66 -12.55
N GLN A 330 -40.27 -21.14 -11.51
CA GLN A 330 -40.59 -22.36 -10.77
C GLN A 330 -41.25 -21.98 -9.43
N ASP A 331 -42.54 -21.62 -9.47
CA ASP A 331 -43.29 -21.11 -8.30
C ASP A 331 -43.30 -22.09 -7.11
N ALA A 332 -43.21 -23.39 -7.39
CA ALA A 332 -43.11 -24.44 -6.38
C ALA A 332 -41.84 -24.29 -5.50
N TRP A 333 -40.73 -23.78 -6.05
CA TRP A 333 -39.48 -23.61 -5.31
C TRP A 333 -39.55 -22.39 -4.38
N SER A 334 -40.08 -21.28 -4.90
CA SER A 334 -40.33 -20.06 -4.11
C SER A 334 -41.33 -20.32 -2.98
N THR A 335 -42.40 -21.09 -3.27
CA THR A 335 -43.39 -21.51 -2.26
C THR A 335 -42.74 -22.36 -1.17
N PHE A 336 -42.00 -23.40 -1.54
CA PHE A 336 -41.26 -24.24 -0.59
C PHE A 336 -40.30 -23.42 0.27
N ALA A 337 -39.53 -22.51 -0.33
CA ALA A 337 -38.56 -21.69 0.39
C ALA A 337 -39.24 -20.81 1.45
N ARG A 338 -40.41 -20.24 1.10
CA ARG A 338 -41.21 -19.37 1.96
C ARG A 338 -41.86 -20.13 3.11
N GLU A 339 -42.51 -21.26 2.83
CA GLU A 339 -43.10 -22.13 3.85
C GLU A 339 -42.04 -22.67 4.81
N THR A 340 -40.89 -23.12 4.28
CA THR A 340 -39.79 -23.64 5.08
C THR A 340 -39.18 -22.56 5.98
N ALA A 341 -38.99 -21.33 5.47
CA ALA A 341 -38.50 -20.22 6.27
C ALA A 341 -39.49 -19.83 7.39
N GLY A 342 -40.79 -19.80 7.09
CA GLY A 342 -41.83 -19.48 8.08
C GLY A 342 -42.00 -20.54 9.17
N ALA A 343 -41.71 -21.80 8.86
CA ALA A 343 -41.73 -22.89 9.83
C ALA A 343 -40.42 -23.03 10.65
N ASP A 344 -39.34 -22.33 10.28
CA ASP A 344 -38.04 -22.44 10.95
C ASP A 344 -38.00 -21.64 12.26
N LYS A 345 -37.47 -22.26 13.33
CA LYS A 345 -37.38 -21.66 14.67
C LYS A 345 -36.19 -20.70 14.82
N ALA A 346 -35.22 -20.72 13.91
CA ALA A 346 -34.04 -19.86 13.98
C ALA A 346 -34.37 -18.44 13.46
N PRO A 347 -34.16 -17.37 14.25
CA PRO A 347 -34.49 -16.00 13.83
C PRO A 347 -33.81 -15.55 12.54
N SER A 348 -32.60 -16.06 12.26
CA SER A 348 -31.86 -15.76 11.03
C SER A 348 -32.52 -16.34 9.77
N VAL A 349 -33.27 -17.44 9.91
CA VAL A 349 -33.96 -18.12 8.81
C VAL A 349 -35.38 -17.57 8.67
N SER A 350 -36.13 -17.46 9.76
CA SER A 350 -37.48 -16.88 9.75
C SER A 350 -37.50 -15.40 9.33
N GLY A 351 -36.42 -14.67 9.61
CA GLY A 351 -36.21 -13.29 9.15
C GLY A 351 -36.15 -13.12 7.62
N LEU A 352 -35.95 -14.21 6.85
CA LEU A 352 -36.04 -14.17 5.38
C LEU A 352 -37.42 -13.75 4.88
N LEU A 353 -38.49 -14.02 5.65
CA LEU A 353 -39.83 -13.56 5.29
C LEU A 353 -39.91 -12.03 5.26
N ILE A 354 -39.31 -11.36 6.24
CA ILE A 354 -39.24 -9.89 6.28
C ILE A 354 -38.40 -9.37 5.11
N GLU A 355 -37.28 -10.05 4.80
CA GLU A 355 -36.43 -9.72 3.64
C GLU A 355 -37.21 -9.84 2.32
N TRP A 356 -37.99 -10.91 2.14
CA TRP A 356 -38.75 -11.14 0.92
C TRP A 356 -40.00 -10.26 0.82
N ASP A 357 -40.65 -9.97 1.94
CA ASP A 357 -41.83 -9.10 2.05
C ASP A 357 -41.47 -7.62 1.92
N GLY A 358 -40.25 -7.24 2.32
CA GLY A 358 -39.66 -5.94 2.02
C GLY A 358 -39.11 -5.81 0.59
N SER A 359 -39.03 -6.93 -0.15
CA SER A 359 -38.61 -7.01 -1.56
C SER A 359 -39.80 -7.13 -2.51
N ASP A 360 -40.87 -6.42 -2.19
CA ASP A 360 -41.98 -6.25 -3.11
C ASP A 360 -41.43 -5.61 -4.42
N GLU A 361 -41.86 -6.08 -5.60
CA GLU A 361 -41.36 -5.58 -6.90
C GLU A 361 -41.57 -4.07 -7.07
N THR A 362 -42.40 -3.47 -6.21
CA THR A 362 -42.55 -2.03 -6.02
C THR A 362 -41.29 -1.34 -5.47
N ALA A 363 -40.37 -2.03 -4.79
CA ALA A 363 -39.09 -1.47 -4.32
C ALA A 363 -38.00 -1.44 -5.43
N VAL A 364 -38.05 -2.36 -6.38
CA VAL A 364 -37.22 -2.31 -7.60
C VAL A 364 -37.76 -1.24 -8.55
N ALA A 365 -39.08 -1.11 -8.67
CA ALA A 365 -39.72 0.02 -9.35
C ALA A 365 -39.48 1.37 -8.62
N ALA A 366 -39.32 1.36 -7.28
CA ALA A 366 -38.95 2.56 -6.52
C ALA A 366 -37.44 2.87 -6.56
N ALA A 367 -36.60 1.91 -6.93
CA ALA A 367 -35.18 2.17 -7.21
C ALA A 367 -34.99 3.02 -8.48
N GLU A 368 -35.99 3.08 -9.36
CA GLU A 368 -36.04 3.99 -10.51
C GLU A 368 -36.44 5.44 -10.12
N ALA A 369 -36.78 5.72 -8.85
CA ALA A 369 -37.41 6.98 -8.44
C ALA A 369 -36.51 7.94 -7.63
N VAL A 370 -35.19 7.93 -7.87
CA VAL A 370 -34.39 9.16 -7.73
C VAL A 370 -33.79 9.43 -9.11
N ALA A 371 -34.53 10.18 -9.93
CA ALA A 371 -33.97 10.76 -11.14
C ALA A 371 -32.93 11.79 -10.70
N TYR A 372 -31.65 11.43 -10.78
CA TYR A 372 -30.61 12.43 -10.69
C TYR A 372 -30.71 13.33 -11.91
N ASP A 373 -30.71 14.65 -11.70
CA ASP A 373 -30.82 15.61 -12.79
C ASP A 373 -29.44 15.89 -13.39
N TYR A 374 -29.16 15.30 -14.55
CA TYR A 374 -27.95 15.55 -15.32
C TYR A 374 -28.19 15.38 -16.82
N THR A 375 -27.39 16.05 -17.64
CA THR A 375 -27.45 15.95 -19.10
C THR A 375 -26.50 14.86 -19.60
N VAL A 376 -27.00 13.92 -20.41
CA VAL A 376 -26.16 12.93 -21.10
C VAL A 376 -25.48 13.61 -22.31
N PRO A 377 -24.13 13.71 -22.35
CA PRO A 377 -23.43 14.31 -23.48
C PRO A 377 -23.66 13.51 -24.77
N VAL A 378 -23.75 14.20 -25.90
CA VAL A 378 -23.74 13.57 -27.23
C VAL A 378 -22.32 13.65 -27.78
N ILE A 379 -21.74 12.50 -28.17
CA ILE A 379 -20.37 12.45 -28.69
C ILE A 379 -20.40 12.76 -30.19
N ASP A 380 -19.77 13.87 -30.58
CA ASP A 380 -19.59 14.24 -31.98
C ASP A 380 -18.30 13.59 -32.52
N TRP A 381 -18.44 12.55 -33.36
CA TRP A 381 -17.32 11.88 -34.03
C TRP A 381 -16.94 12.50 -35.37
N SER A 382 -17.61 13.59 -35.79
CA SER A 382 -17.38 14.19 -37.10
C SER A 382 -15.93 14.65 -37.27
N PRO A 383 -15.32 14.43 -38.46
CA PRO A 383 -13.96 14.89 -38.74
C PRO A 383 -13.78 16.40 -38.59
N GLN A 384 -14.84 17.18 -38.84
CA GLN A 384 -14.82 18.64 -38.73
C GLN A 384 -14.69 19.10 -37.28
N ALA A 385 -15.40 18.45 -36.35
CA ALA A 385 -15.32 18.77 -34.92
C ALA A 385 -14.01 18.31 -34.27
N ASN A 386 -13.33 17.33 -34.85
CA ASN A 386 -12.18 16.63 -34.24
C ASN A 386 -10.91 16.69 -35.11
N ALA A 387 -10.79 17.73 -35.93
CA ALA A 387 -9.65 17.88 -36.84
C ALA A 387 -8.35 18.04 -36.05
N VAL A 388 -7.35 17.21 -36.37
CA VAL A 388 -6.00 17.34 -35.81
C VAL A 388 -5.13 18.14 -36.81
N PRO A 389 -4.45 19.23 -36.38
CA PRO A 389 -3.58 19.99 -37.28
C PRO A 389 -2.47 19.13 -37.88
N ASP A 390 -2.19 19.29 -39.18
CA ASP A 390 -1.14 18.52 -39.87
C ASP A 390 0.25 18.75 -39.26
N ALA A 391 0.54 19.96 -38.78
CA ALA A 391 1.77 20.28 -38.07
C ALA A 391 1.91 19.46 -36.78
N SER A 392 0.81 19.29 -36.04
CA SER A 392 0.75 18.48 -34.82
C SER A 392 0.94 16.99 -35.10
N LEU A 393 0.33 16.47 -36.18
CA LEU A 393 0.57 15.08 -36.62
C LEU A 393 2.01 14.87 -37.06
N LYS A 394 2.59 15.80 -37.81
CA LYS A 394 4.00 15.72 -38.20
C LYS A 394 4.91 15.69 -36.97
N ARG A 395 4.68 16.58 -36.01
CA ARG A 395 5.43 16.62 -34.74
C ARG A 395 5.31 15.30 -33.99
N LEU A 396 4.11 14.74 -33.89
CA LEU A 396 3.87 13.44 -33.26
C LEU A 396 4.72 12.33 -33.90
N PHE A 397 4.71 12.20 -35.22
CA PHE A 397 5.52 11.19 -35.92
C PHE A 397 7.02 11.40 -35.74
N ASP A 398 7.49 12.65 -35.87
CA ASP A 398 8.90 12.99 -35.71
C ASP A 398 9.41 12.67 -34.30
N GLU A 399 8.62 12.99 -33.26
CA GLU A 399 8.98 12.69 -31.86
C GLU A 399 9.07 11.19 -31.60
N ILE A 400 8.10 10.40 -32.11
CA ILE A 400 8.10 8.94 -31.93
C ILE A 400 9.28 8.30 -32.65
N ASP A 401 9.53 8.71 -33.89
CA ASP A 401 10.64 8.16 -34.68
C ASP A 401 12.00 8.51 -34.04
N GLN A 402 12.18 9.74 -33.56
CA GLN A 402 13.40 10.15 -32.84
C GLN A 402 13.60 9.35 -31.55
N ALA A 403 12.53 9.10 -30.78
CA ALA A 403 12.61 8.29 -29.57
C ALA A 403 13.02 6.84 -29.88
N ILE A 404 12.45 6.24 -30.93
CA ILE A 404 12.81 4.89 -31.39
C ILE A 404 14.26 4.84 -31.89
N VAL A 405 14.71 5.84 -32.65
CA VAL A 405 16.09 5.92 -33.13
C VAL A 405 17.07 5.98 -31.96
N ARG A 406 16.79 6.81 -30.95
CA ARG A 406 17.61 6.95 -29.76
C ARG A 406 17.69 5.64 -28.96
N GLU A 407 16.56 5.01 -28.66
CA GLU A 407 16.54 3.73 -27.95
C GLU A 407 17.32 2.66 -28.73
N ASN A 408 17.14 2.60 -30.04
CA ASN A 408 17.89 1.67 -30.90
C ASN A 408 19.40 1.94 -30.92
N GLU A 409 19.84 3.19 -30.79
CA GLU A 409 21.25 3.56 -30.62
C GLU A 409 21.78 3.15 -29.25
N GLU A 410 21.05 3.43 -28.17
CA GLU A 410 21.41 3.02 -26.81
C GLU A 410 21.50 1.49 -26.69
N GLN A 411 20.57 0.75 -27.28
CA GLN A 411 20.61 -0.71 -27.31
C GLN A 411 21.84 -1.23 -28.07
N ARG A 412 22.23 -0.58 -29.16
CA ARG A 412 23.49 -0.90 -29.87
C ARG A 412 24.70 -0.66 -28.98
N GLN A 413 24.79 0.49 -28.32
CA GLN A 413 25.90 0.82 -27.43
C GLN A 413 25.98 -0.11 -26.22
N ARG A 414 24.85 -0.40 -25.55
CA ARG A 414 24.78 -1.36 -24.44
C ARG A 414 25.20 -2.75 -24.90
N ASN A 415 24.79 -3.17 -26.10
CA ASN A 415 25.20 -4.46 -26.68
C ASN A 415 26.71 -4.51 -27.00
N GLU A 416 27.27 -3.44 -27.54
CA GLU A 416 28.71 -3.30 -27.81
C GLU A 416 29.54 -3.33 -26.50
N GLN A 417 29.09 -2.61 -25.47
CA GLN A 417 29.72 -2.62 -24.15
C GLN A 417 29.63 -4.00 -23.47
N ALA A 418 28.45 -4.63 -23.51
CA ALA A 418 28.25 -5.98 -22.98
C ALA A 418 29.18 -6.98 -23.70
N LYS A 419 29.30 -6.89 -25.03
CA LYS A 419 30.24 -7.71 -25.82
C LYS A 419 31.69 -7.46 -25.43
N ALA A 420 32.09 -6.19 -25.21
CA ALA A 420 33.43 -5.85 -24.74
C ALA A 420 33.73 -6.40 -23.34
N GLN A 421 32.71 -6.57 -22.50
CA GLN A 421 32.79 -7.19 -21.17
C GLN A 421 32.62 -8.73 -21.20
N GLY A 422 32.55 -9.34 -22.38
CA GLY A 422 32.42 -10.80 -22.55
C GLY A 422 31.00 -11.35 -22.47
N HIS A 423 29.97 -10.49 -22.37
CA HIS A 423 28.57 -10.89 -22.41
C HIS A 423 28.04 -10.92 -23.86
N ASN A 424 27.39 -12.02 -24.25
CA ASN A 424 26.84 -12.18 -25.61
C ASN A 424 25.30 -12.16 -25.61
N TRP A 425 24.73 -10.98 -25.37
CA TRP A 425 23.28 -10.78 -25.48
C TRP A 425 22.89 -10.47 -26.93
N GLY A 426 21.71 -10.92 -27.37
CA GLY A 426 21.19 -10.60 -28.70
C GLY A 426 20.79 -9.12 -28.78
N LEU A 427 21.18 -8.42 -29.86
CA LEU A 427 20.72 -7.06 -30.13
C LEU A 427 19.28 -7.10 -30.62
N ARG A 428 18.40 -6.34 -29.95
CA ARG A 428 17.02 -6.13 -30.37
C ARG A 428 16.78 -4.68 -30.67
N GLN A 429 16.09 -4.44 -31.77
CA GLN A 429 15.76 -3.10 -32.23
C GLN A 429 14.26 -2.99 -32.44
N ILE A 430 13.72 -1.85 -32.07
CA ILE A 430 12.33 -1.48 -32.26
C ILE A 430 12.13 -1.09 -33.72
N THR A 431 11.10 -1.63 -34.34
CA THR A 431 10.75 -1.31 -35.74
C THR A 431 10.26 0.13 -35.82
N ARG A 432 10.79 0.89 -36.78
CA ARG A 432 10.40 2.30 -37.00
C ARG A 432 8.99 2.39 -37.62
N LEU A 433 8.31 3.50 -37.36
CA LEU A 433 7.05 3.83 -38.03
C LEU A 433 7.29 4.06 -39.54
N THR A 434 6.32 3.64 -40.34
CA THR A 434 6.37 3.73 -41.80
C THR A 434 5.46 4.83 -42.34
N ASP A 435 5.69 5.26 -43.59
CA ASP A 435 4.76 6.17 -44.28
C ASP A 435 3.33 5.62 -44.39
N ARG A 436 3.19 4.29 -44.34
CA ARG A 436 1.89 3.63 -44.31
C ARG A 436 1.17 3.92 -43.00
N ASP A 437 1.86 3.83 -41.86
CA ASP A 437 1.29 4.11 -40.54
C ASP A 437 0.79 5.56 -40.45
N ALA A 438 1.53 6.51 -41.06
CA ALA A 438 1.13 7.91 -41.15
C ALA A 438 -0.12 8.14 -42.01
N ARG A 439 -0.26 7.41 -43.12
CA ARG A 439 -1.47 7.48 -43.95
C ARG A 439 -2.68 6.86 -43.24
N ASP A 440 -2.50 5.70 -42.62
CA ASP A 440 -3.57 4.98 -41.94
C ASP A 440 -4.09 5.79 -40.74
N LEU A 441 -3.21 6.46 -39.98
CA LEU A 441 -3.63 7.36 -38.89
C LEU A 441 -4.42 8.57 -39.42
N ARG A 442 -3.91 9.24 -40.47
CA ARG A 442 -4.62 10.39 -41.07
C ARG A 442 -5.99 9.99 -41.58
N GLN A 443 -6.10 8.84 -42.24
CA GLN A 443 -7.37 8.32 -42.73
C GLN A 443 -8.34 8.04 -41.58
N TYR A 444 -7.85 7.46 -40.47
CA TYR A 444 -8.68 7.19 -39.30
C TYR A 444 -9.19 8.47 -38.63
N LEU A 445 -8.31 9.47 -38.43
CA LEU A 445 -8.68 10.76 -37.86
C LEU A 445 -9.67 11.53 -38.75
N ALA A 446 -9.55 11.40 -40.07
CA ALA A 446 -10.45 12.00 -41.05
C ALA A 446 -11.77 11.22 -41.24
N SER A 447 -11.99 10.13 -40.50
CA SER A 447 -13.21 9.31 -40.57
C SER A 447 -14.12 9.55 -39.36
N PRO A 448 -15.45 9.38 -39.49
CA PRO A 448 -16.36 9.40 -38.35
C PRO A 448 -16.35 8.11 -37.53
N GLU A 449 -15.54 7.11 -37.91
CA GLU A 449 -15.48 5.81 -37.24
C GLU A 449 -14.89 5.95 -35.83
N ALA A 450 -15.55 5.37 -34.83
CA ALA A 450 -15.09 5.36 -33.44
C ALA A 450 -14.05 4.25 -33.15
N LYS A 451 -13.95 3.25 -34.03
CA LYS A 451 -13.08 2.06 -33.87
C LYS A 451 -11.82 2.19 -34.72
N PRO A 452 -10.63 1.86 -34.18
CA PRO A 452 -9.39 1.94 -34.95
C PRO A 452 -9.33 0.88 -36.06
N PRO A 453 -8.56 1.12 -37.13
CA PRO A 453 -8.31 0.10 -38.15
C PRO A 453 -7.58 -1.12 -37.55
N LYS A 454 -7.87 -2.33 -38.06
CA LYS A 454 -7.18 -3.56 -37.63
C LYS A 454 -5.70 -3.50 -38.04
N ARG A 455 -4.78 -3.37 -37.07
CA ARG A 455 -3.32 -3.41 -37.27
C ARG A 455 -2.65 -4.32 -36.22
N PRO A 456 -1.51 -4.98 -36.56
CA PRO A 456 -0.64 -5.58 -35.56
C PRO A 456 -0.19 -4.50 -34.56
N GLN A 457 -0.37 -4.75 -33.26
CA GLN A 457 0.10 -3.84 -32.22
C GLN A 457 1.54 -4.20 -31.85
N ASP A 458 2.42 -3.20 -31.90
CA ASP A 458 3.79 -3.31 -31.38
C ASP A 458 3.88 -2.52 -30.08
N MET A 459 3.94 -3.24 -28.97
CA MET A 459 3.98 -2.68 -27.63
C MET A 459 5.21 -1.79 -27.39
N GLN A 460 6.33 -2.03 -28.09
CA GLN A 460 7.52 -1.18 -27.99
C GLN A 460 7.26 0.19 -28.64
N VAL A 461 6.59 0.22 -29.80
CA VAL A 461 6.18 1.46 -30.45
C VAL A 461 5.16 2.22 -29.59
N SER A 462 4.20 1.52 -28.97
CA SER A 462 3.20 2.13 -28.08
C SER A 462 3.84 2.84 -26.87
N ASN A 463 4.92 2.28 -26.29
CA ASN A 463 5.66 2.90 -25.19
C ASN A 463 6.31 4.24 -25.57
N HIS A 464 6.71 4.40 -26.83
CA HIS A 464 7.26 5.66 -27.35
C HIS A 464 6.18 6.62 -27.88
N ALA A 465 5.03 6.09 -28.31
CA ALA A 465 3.90 6.89 -28.77
C ALA A 465 3.19 7.65 -27.65
N TRP A 466 2.96 6.97 -26.52
CA TRP A 466 2.22 7.49 -25.37
C TRP A 466 2.67 8.90 -24.92
N PRO A 467 3.97 9.17 -24.63
CA PRO A 467 4.39 10.48 -24.12
C PRO A 467 4.19 11.61 -25.13
N ALA A 468 4.30 11.31 -26.42
CA ALA A 468 4.07 12.29 -27.49
C ALA A 468 2.58 12.59 -27.66
N ILE A 469 1.71 11.57 -27.49
CA ILE A 469 0.25 11.75 -27.46
C ILE A 469 -0.17 12.56 -26.24
N GLU A 470 0.40 12.30 -25.06
CA GLU A 470 0.12 13.07 -23.83
C GLU A 470 0.42 14.57 -24.00
N ARG A 471 1.60 14.90 -24.55
CA ARG A 471 1.95 16.29 -24.89
C ARG A 471 0.99 16.88 -25.91
N LEU A 472 0.66 16.12 -26.94
CA LEU A 472 -0.24 16.58 -28.00
C LEU A 472 -1.65 16.82 -27.47
N ALA A 473 -2.16 16.00 -26.54
CA ALA A 473 -3.46 16.17 -25.89
C ALA A 473 -3.58 17.49 -25.12
N LEU A 474 -2.46 18.16 -24.85
CA LEU A 474 -2.42 19.48 -24.23
C LEU A 474 -2.33 20.61 -25.26
N ASP A 475 -2.28 20.37 -26.57
CA ASP A 475 -2.32 21.44 -27.58
C ASP A 475 -3.69 22.13 -27.62
N ASP A 476 -3.69 23.44 -27.90
CA ASP A 476 -4.93 24.18 -28.09
C ASP A 476 -5.64 23.72 -29.36
N GLY A 477 -6.91 23.31 -29.24
CA GLY A 477 -7.72 22.80 -30.35
C GLY A 477 -7.80 21.27 -30.46
N LEU A 478 -7.06 20.51 -29.64
CA LEU A 478 -7.24 19.06 -29.59
C LEU A 478 -8.47 18.67 -28.76
N THR A 479 -9.33 17.82 -29.31
CA THR A 479 -10.56 17.38 -28.64
C THR A 479 -10.36 16.05 -27.90
N PRO A 480 -11.20 15.72 -26.90
CA PRO A 480 -11.18 14.40 -26.26
C PRO A 480 -11.30 13.24 -27.26
N VAL A 481 -12.15 13.38 -28.27
CA VAL A 481 -12.34 12.37 -29.33
C VAL A 481 -11.08 12.19 -30.17
N ALA A 482 -10.41 13.28 -30.57
CA ALA A 482 -9.15 13.19 -31.30
C ALA A 482 -8.06 12.51 -30.46
N THR A 483 -7.95 12.85 -29.17
CA THR A 483 -7.03 12.21 -28.23
C THR A 483 -7.32 10.72 -28.07
N LEU A 484 -8.59 10.34 -27.90
CA LEU A 484 -8.98 8.93 -27.81
C LEU A 484 -8.61 8.18 -29.10
N LYS A 485 -8.89 8.74 -30.29
CA LYS A 485 -8.51 8.13 -31.57
C LYS A 485 -7.00 7.90 -31.67
N LEU A 486 -6.18 8.85 -31.24
CA LEU A 486 -4.72 8.68 -31.20
C LEU A 486 -4.31 7.51 -30.29
N LEU A 487 -4.86 7.46 -29.08
CA LEU A 487 -4.58 6.37 -28.13
C LEU A 487 -5.00 5.00 -28.68
N LEU A 488 -6.21 4.89 -29.24
CA LEU A 488 -6.73 3.66 -29.84
C LEU A 488 -5.88 3.20 -31.02
N PHE A 489 -5.44 4.13 -31.88
CA PHE A 489 -4.61 3.79 -33.05
C PHE A 489 -3.29 3.14 -32.65
N PHE A 490 -2.68 3.56 -31.54
CA PHE A 490 -1.44 2.99 -31.01
C PHE A 490 -1.64 1.82 -30.04
N GLY A 491 -2.87 1.30 -29.88
CA GLY A 491 -3.15 0.17 -28.99
C GLY A 491 -2.98 0.50 -27.51
N LEU A 492 -3.28 1.75 -27.13
CA LEU A 492 -3.23 2.24 -25.75
C LEU A 492 -4.64 2.25 -25.13
N ASP A 493 -5.45 1.22 -25.41
CA ASP A 493 -6.91 1.21 -25.23
C ASP A 493 -7.36 0.60 -23.90
N ALA A 494 -6.87 -0.58 -23.53
CA ALA A 494 -7.13 -1.16 -22.21
C ALA A 494 -6.11 -2.23 -21.81
N ASN A 495 -5.79 -2.31 -20.51
CA ASN A 495 -5.16 -3.51 -19.97
C ASN A 495 -6.22 -4.61 -19.90
N HIS A 496 -6.32 -5.45 -20.94
CA HIS A 496 -7.28 -6.55 -21.05
C HIS A 496 -7.22 -7.58 -19.89
N HIS A 497 -6.26 -7.47 -18.97
CA HIS A 497 -6.08 -8.37 -17.83
C HIS A 497 -6.96 -8.04 -16.62
N GLN A 498 -7.54 -6.84 -16.52
CA GLN A 498 -8.05 -6.33 -15.23
C GLN A 498 -9.38 -5.56 -15.30
N GLY A 499 -9.93 -5.33 -16.51
CA GLY A 499 -11.14 -4.51 -16.68
C GLY A 499 -10.95 -3.05 -16.30
N SER A 500 -9.71 -2.54 -16.32
CA SER A 500 -9.31 -1.16 -16.02
C SER A 500 -8.75 -0.47 -17.26
N LEU A 501 -8.72 0.87 -17.24
CA LEU A 501 -8.07 1.69 -18.26
C LEU A 501 -6.57 1.39 -18.31
N ALA A 502 -6.00 1.47 -19.52
CA ALA A 502 -4.55 1.54 -19.67
C ALA A 502 -4.01 2.78 -18.91
N HIS A 503 -2.90 2.64 -18.19
CA HIS A 503 -2.36 3.75 -17.40
C HIS A 503 -2.02 4.97 -18.28
N GLN A 504 -1.54 4.72 -19.50
CA GLN A 504 -1.30 5.73 -20.52
C GLN A 504 -2.57 6.52 -20.84
N MET A 505 -3.67 5.83 -21.16
CA MET A 505 -4.95 6.48 -21.43
C MET A 505 -5.44 7.31 -20.24
N ALA A 506 -5.36 6.74 -19.03
CA ALA A 506 -5.76 7.43 -17.80
C ALA A 506 -4.95 8.72 -17.59
N HIS A 507 -3.65 8.71 -17.84
CA HIS A 507 -2.78 9.89 -17.71
C HIS A 507 -3.10 10.97 -18.75
N ALA A 508 -3.22 10.65 -20.05
CA ALA A 508 -3.54 11.64 -21.09
C ALA A 508 -4.89 12.33 -20.82
N ILE A 509 -5.91 11.54 -20.46
CA ILE A 509 -7.25 12.08 -20.21
C ILE A 509 -7.28 12.90 -18.92
N ASN A 510 -6.57 12.49 -17.87
CA ASN A 510 -6.40 13.31 -16.66
C ASN A 510 -5.71 14.65 -16.96
N ALA A 511 -4.62 14.63 -17.72
CA ALA A 511 -3.88 15.84 -18.07
C ALA A 511 -4.75 16.80 -18.92
N MET A 512 -5.47 16.26 -19.89
CA MET A 512 -6.41 17.03 -20.73
C MET A 512 -7.54 17.64 -19.90
N HIS A 513 -8.15 16.89 -18.99
CA HIS A 513 -9.20 17.40 -18.10
C HIS A 513 -8.68 18.51 -17.18
N GLN A 514 -7.50 18.35 -16.59
CA GLN A 514 -6.90 19.38 -15.74
C GLN A 514 -6.65 20.69 -16.50
N LYS A 515 -6.31 20.63 -17.79
CA LYS A 515 -6.09 21.82 -18.61
C LYS A 515 -7.41 22.44 -19.08
N THR A 516 -8.36 21.63 -19.54
CA THR A 516 -9.51 22.09 -20.35
C THR A 516 -10.86 21.98 -19.65
N GLY A 517 -10.94 21.25 -18.53
CA GLY A 517 -12.21 20.84 -17.91
C GLY A 517 -12.97 19.76 -18.67
N ARG A 518 -12.43 19.26 -19.80
CA ARG A 518 -13.03 18.19 -20.63
C ARG A 518 -12.03 17.05 -20.90
N PRO A 519 -12.50 15.82 -21.12
CA PRO A 519 -13.89 15.40 -21.06
C PRO A 519 -14.41 15.34 -19.61
N SER A 520 -15.74 15.39 -19.43
CA SER A 520 -16.32 14.87 -18.18
C SER A 520 -16.17 13.35 -18.12
N LEU A 521 -16.33 12.76 -16.94
CA LEU A 521 -16.15 11.32 -16.77
C LEU A 521 -17.27 10.53 -17.48
N LEU A 522 -18.49 11.08 -17.54
CA LEU A 522 -19.61 10.52 -18.31
C LEU A 522 -19.36 10.64 -19.82
N GLU A 523 -18.89 11.80 -20.29
CA GLU A 523 -18.52 12.01 -21.69
C GLU A 523 -17.46 10.99 -22.13
N PHE A 524 -16.42 10.78 -21.31
CA PHE A 524 -15.39 9.80 -21.61
C PHE A 524 -15.90 8.36 -21.61
N ALA A 525 -16.80 8.00 -20.68
CA ALA A 525 -17.42 6.68 -20.66
C ALA A 525 -18.18 6.37 -21.96
N LEU A 526 -18.98 7.32 -22.44
CA LEU A 526 -19.72 7.19 -23.69
C LEU A 526 -18.77 7.06 -24.90
N MET A 527 -17.69 7.85 -24.92
CA MET A 527 -16.66 7.71 -25.96
C MET A 527 -16.05 6.30 -25.97
N LEU A 528 -15.76 5.71 -24.81
CA LEU A 528 -15.24 4.35 -24.71
C LEU A 528 -16.25 3.31 -25.23
N ASP A 529 -17.51 3.42 -24.80
CA ASP A 529 -18.58 2.51 -25.21
C ASP A 529 -18.80 2.54 -26.73
N GLU A 530 -18.85 3.73 -27.34
CA GLU A 530 -19.02 3.91 -28.79
C GLU A 530 -17.79 3.41 -29.59
N SER A 531 -16.59 3.50 -29.03
CA SER A 531 -15.37 2.88 -29.56
C SER A 531 -15.28 1.36 -29.39
N GLY A 532 -16.26 0.71 -28.75
CA GLY A 532 -16.27 -0.73 -28.50
C GLY A 532 -15.41 -1.19 -27.32
N LEU A 533 -14.98 -0.26 -26.47
CA LEU A 533 -14.47 -0.54 -25.13
C LEU A 533 -15.65 -0.50 -24.14
N SER A 534 -15.37 -0.70 -22.85
CA SER A 534 -16.40 -0.63 -21.80
C SER A 534 -16.15 0.57 -20.91
N GLY A 535 -17.05 1.56 -20.93
CA GLY A 535 -17.05 2.72 -20.03
C GLY A 535 -17.05 2.31 -18.55
N LYS A 536 -17.62 1.13 -18.23
CA LYS A 536 -17.58 0.53 -16.88
C LYS A 536 -16.15 0.32 -16.33
N ALA A 537 -15.13 0.26 -17.21
CA ALA A 537 -13.73 0.14 -16.80
C ALA A 537 -13.24 1.33 -15.99
N ILE A 538 -13.89 2.50 -16.13
CA ILE A 538 -13.55 3.70 -15.39
C ILE A 538 -13.74 3.50 -13.89
N LEU A 539 -14.77 2.75 -13.43
CA LEU A 539 -14.98 2.52 -11.99
C LEU A 539 -13.78 1.79 -11.37
N ILE A 540 -13.23 0.79 -12.07
CA ILE A 540 -12.07 0.04 -11.57
C ILE A 540 -10.84 0.94 -11.50
N SER A 541 -10.61 1.77 -12.52
CA SER A 541 -9.51 2.75 -12.52
C SER A 541 -9.68 3.87 -11.48
N TYR A 542 -10.91 4.27 -11.19
CA TYR A 542 -11.25 5.23 -10.13
C TYR A 542 -11.02 4.65 -8.72
N CYS A 543 -11.22 3.33 -8.57
CA CYS A 543 -10.98 2.58 -7.35
C CYS A 543 -9.60 1.91 -7.32
N ASN A 544 -8.62 2.37 -8.11
CA ASN A 544 -7.31 1.74 -8.16
C ASN A 544 -6.51 2.01 -6.87
N SER A 545 -5.90 0.96 -6.29
CA SER A 545 -5.07 1.06 -5.07
C SER A 545 -3.59 1.39 -5.34
N TRP A 546 -3.15 1.34 -6.60
CA TRP A 546 -1.76 1.61 -6.99
C TRP A 546 -1.63 2.94 -7.75
N GLY A 547 -0.73 3.82 -7.29
CA GLY A 547 -0.53 5.13 -7.89
C GLY A 547 -1.69 6.11 -7.60
N GLN A 548 -1.80 7.18 -8.39
CA GLN A 548 -2.91 8.13 -8.29
C GLN A 548 -4.18 7.53 -8.93
N PRO A 549 -5.31 7.43 -8.20
CA PRO A 549 -6.57 6.97 -8.79
C PRO A 549 -6.99 7.85 -9.96
N PHE A 550 -7.60 7.25 -10.99
CA PHE A 550 -8.09 8.01 -12.14
C PHE A 550 -9.17 9.02 -11.72
N ALA A 551 -9.17 10.21 -12.33
CA ALA A 551 -10.03 11.33 -11.95
C ALA A 551 -9.91 11.81 -10.48
N SER A 552 -8.81 11.46 -9.80
CA SER A 552 -8.49 12.02 -8.48
C SER A 552 -8.33 13.55 -8.57
N GLY A 553 -9.10 14.28 -7.77
CA GLY A 553 -9.07 15.75 -7.73
C GLY A 553 -9.86 16.46 -8.84
N TRP A 554 -10.62 15.73 -9.68
CA TRP A 554 -11.55 16.36 -10.61
C TRP A 554 -12.71 17.03 -9.85
N ALA A 555 -13.30 18.07 -10.45
CA ALA A 555 -14.47 18.74 -9.88
C ALA A 555 -15.65 17.77 -9.73
N THR A 556 -16.46 17.92 -8.68
CA THR A 556 -17.57 17.01 -8.37
C THR A 556 -18.53 16.87 -9.57
N ASP A 557 -18.88 17.99 -10.21
CA ASP A 557 -19.80 18.04 -11.36
C ASP A 557 -19.28 17.35 -12.63
N ALA A 558 -17.96 17.15 -12.74
CA ALA A 558 -17.38 16.40 -13.84
C ALA A 558 -17.40 14.88 -13.62
N VAL A 559 -17.71 14.43 -12.40
CA VAL A 559 -17.52 13.04 -11.96
C VAL A 559 -18.84 12.38 -11.61
N TRP A 560 -19.66 13.00 -10.76
CA TRP A 560 -20.88 12.37 -10.24
C TRP A 560 -21.90 11.95 -11.33
N PRO A 561 -22.07 12.65 -12.48
CA PRO A 561 -23.04 12.25 -13.51
C PRO A 561 -22.76 10.85 -14.09
N TYR A 562 -21.49 10.43 -14.18
CA TYR A 562 -21.15 9.07 -14.59
C TYR A 562 -21.66 8.04 -13.59
N PHE A 563 -21.47 8.29 -12.30
CA PHE A 563 -21.91 7.37 -11.25
C PHE A 563 -23.44 7.33 -11.14
N ALA A 564 -24.12 8.46 -11.40
CA ALA A 564 -25.56 8.52 -11.54
C ALA A 564 -26.07 7.74 -12.77
N HIS A 565 -25.31 7.76 -13.87
CA HIS A 565 -25.62 6.98 -15.07
C HIS A 565 -25.36 5.46 -14.90
N HIS A 566 -24.43 5.08 -14.02
CA HIS A 566 -24.03 3.70 -13.76
C HIS A 566 -24.30 3.28 -12.30
N VAL A 567 -25.47 3.64 -11.76
CA VAL A 567 -25.87 3.23 -10.39
C VAL A 567 -25.91 1.71 -10.24
N ASP A 568 -26.29 0.98 -11.29
CA ASP A 568 -26.26 -0.49 -11.33
C ASP A 568 -24.87 -1.03 -11.00
N LEU A 569 -23.83 -0.38 -11.54
CA LEU A 569 -22.44 -0.77 -11.35
C LEU A 569 -21.98 -0.55 -9.90
N LEU A 570 -22.39 0.57 -9.28
CA LEU A 570 -22.14 0.83 -7.86
C LEU A 570 -22.82 -0.23 -6.96
N VAL A 571 -24.06 -0.60 -7.27
CA VAL A 571 -24.82 -1.64 -6.55
C VAL A 571 -24.13 -2.99 -6.66
N GLN A 572 -23.76 -3.38 -7.88
CA GLN A 572 -23.05 -4.64 -8.13
C GLN A 572 -21.69 -4.67 -7.42
N THR A 573 -20.91 -3.60 -7.51
CA THR A 573 -19.55 -3.57 -6.97
C THR A 573 -19.53 -3.48 -5.44
N LEU A 574 -20.48 -2.77 -4.81
CA LEU A 574 -20.55 -2.73 -3.34
C LEU A 574 -20.93 -4.09 -2.76
N THR A 575 -21.76 -4.87 -3.45
CA THR A 575 -22.22 -6.18 -2.98
C THR A 575 -21.24 -7.31 -3.31
N ALA A 576 -20.43 -7.15 -4.36
CA ALA A 576 -19.39 -8.06 -4.79
C ALA A 576 -18.31 -8.30 -3.72
N ASN A 577 -17.61 -9.43 -3.85
CA ASN A 577 -16.46 -9.76 -3.01
C ASN A 577 -15.16 -9.28 -3.66
N THR A 578 -14.63 -8.14 -3.22
CA THR A 578 -13.40 -7.53 -3.78
C THR A 578 -12.13 -7.87 -3.00
N SER A 579 -12.19 -8.73 -1.97
CA SER A 579 -11.07 -8.95 -1.03
C SER A 579 -9.82 -9.64 -1.60
N GLN A 580 -9.91 -10.26 -2.79
CA GLN A 580 -8.74 -10.82 -3.49
C GLN A 580 -8.18 -9.89 -4.57
N ASN A 581 -8.81 -8.73 -4.74
CA ASN A 581 -8.39 -7.76 -5.72
C ASN A 581 -7.45 -6.74 -5.05
N TYR A 582 -6.15 -7.07 -5.02
CA TYR A 582 -5.13 -6.20 -4.42
C TYR A 582 -4.92 -4.88 -5.18
N TRP A 583 -5.53 -4.72 -6.36
CA TRP A 583 -5.55 -3.48 -7.15
C TRP A 583 -6.80 -2.62 -6.93
N PHE A 584 -7.80 -3.10 -6.17
CA PHE A 584 -9.04 -2.38 -5.92
C PHE A 584 -9.12 -1.87 -4.49
N ASP A 585 -9.19 -0.55 -4.34
CA ASP A 585 -9.48 0.14 -3.10
C ASP A 585 -10.96 0.53 -3.01
N ARG A 586 -11.66 -0.12 -2.07
CA ARG A 586 -13.07 0.12 -1.80
C ARG A 586 -13.36 1.55 -1.31
N SER A 587 -12.35 2.26 -0.80
CA SER A 587 -12.50 3.68 -0.46
C SER A 587 -12.93 4.52 -1.67
N GLY A 588 -12.47 4.16 -2.88
CA GLY A 588 -12.90 4.79 -4.13
C GLY A 588 -14.39 4.65 -4.39
N LEU A 589 -14.97 3.50 -4.03
CA LEU A 589 -16.40 3.27 -4.19
C LEU A 589 -17.24 4.12 -3.23
N PHE A 590 -16.81 4.25 -1.98
CA PHE A 590 -17.47 5.14 -1.02
C PHE A 590 -17.36 6.60 -1.42
N ARG A 591 -16.20 7.04 -1.95
CA ARG A 591 -16.04 8.38 -2.54
C ARG A 591 -17.03 8.59 -3.69
N ALA A 592 -17.14 7.64 -4.61
CA ALA A 592 -18.08 7.73 -5.74
C ALA A 592 -19.53 7.92 -5.27
N ILE A 593 -19.96 7.21 -4.22
CA ILE A 593 -21.30 7.35 -3.65
C ILE A 593 -21.47 8.69 -2.93
N ALA A 594 -20.46 9.13 -2.17
CA ALA A 594 -20.50 10.39 -1.43
C ALA A 594 -20.58 11.64 -2.34
N LEU A 595 -20.10 11.54 -3.59
CA LEU A 595 -20.21 12.60 -4.60
C LEU A 595 -21.63 12.74 -5.17
N LEU A 596 -22.51 11.75 -5.00
CA LEU A 596 -23.89 11.83 -5.47
C LEU A 596 -24.68 12.83 -4.60
N PRO A 597 -25.64 13.58 -5.18
CA PRO A 597 -26.53 14.47 -4.43
C PRO A 597 -27.25 13.78 -3.26
N SER A 598 -27.59 12.49 -3.45
CA SER A 598 -28.09 11.60 -2.40
C SER A 598 -27.62 10.17 -2.69
N PRO A 599 -27.38 9.32 -1.68
CA PRO A 599 -26.98 7.94 -1.92
C PRO A 599 -28.13 7.14 -2.59
N PRO A 600 -27.83 6.19 -3.50
CA PRO A 600 -28.84 5.36 -4.15
C PRO A 600 -29.67 4.57 -3.11
N PRO A 601 -31.02 4.60 -3.17
CA PRO A 601 -31.88 3.91 -2.20
C PRO A 601 -31.54 2.42 -2.02
N ALA A 602 -31.21 1.73 -3.13
CA ALA A 602 -30.80 0.33 -3.14
C ALA A 602 -29.53 0.05 -2.30
N LEU A 603 -28.67 1.05 -2.10
CA LEU A 603 -27.43 0.93 -1.33
C LEU A 603 -27.58 1.31 0.13
N VAL A 604 -28.61 2.05 0.52
CA VAL A 604 -28.75 2.63 1.87
C VAL A 604 -28.65 1.56 2.96
N ASN A 605 -29.34 0.42 2.81
CA ASN A 605 -29.31 -0.64 3.82
C ASN A 605 -27.94 -1.34 3.91
N ALA A 606 -27.27 -1.54 2.76
CA ALA A 606 -25.92 -2.10 2.72
C ALA A 606 -24.92 -1.14 3.38
N LEU A 607 -25.02 0.16 3.08
CA LEU A 607 -24.20 1.20 3.68
C LEU A 607 -24.42 1.31 5.19
N PHE A 608 -25.66 1.28 5.68
CA PHE A 608 -25.92 1.28 7.13
C PHE A 608 -25.38 0.02 7.82
N SER A 609 -25.45 -1.14 7.15
CA SER A 609 -24.88 -2.38 7.68
C SER A 609 -23.35 -2.29 7.84
N LEU A 610 -22.68 -1.56 6.94
CA LEU A 610 -21.24 -1.29 7.02
C LEU A 610 -20.93 -0.18 8.04
N ALA A 611 -21.71 0.90 8.04
CA ALA A 611 -21.54 2.09 8.87
C ALA A 611 -21.79 1.85 10.37
N LEU A 612 -22.71 0.92 10.70
CA LEU A 612 -23.02 0.47 12.07
C LEU A 612 -22.42 -0.90 12.40
N GLY A 613 -21.72 -1.50 11.43
CA GLY A 613 -21.15 -2.84 11.52
C GLY A 613 -19.85 -2.90 12.32
N THR A 614 -19.44 -4.14 12.65
CA THR A 614 -18.22 -4.42 13.42
C THR A 614 -16.95 -4.37 12.56
N ALA A 615 -17.07 -4.32 11.23
CA ALA A 615 -15.96 -4.16 10.31
C ALA A 615 -15.42 -2.72 10.35
N LYS A 616 -14.24 -2.52 10.93
CA LYS A 616 -13.66 -1.18 11.17
C LYS A 616 -13.22 -0.45 9.89
N THR A 617 -12.72 -1.18 8.90
CA THR A 617 -12.05 -0.62 7.71
C THR A 617 -12.99 0.23 6.84
N ASP A 618 -14.22 -0.24 6.61
CA ASP A 618 -15.17 0.41 5.69
C ASP A 618 -16.09 1.40 6.41
N ARG A 619 -16.04 1.45 7.75
CA ARG A 619 -17.07 2.08 8.59
C ARG A 619 -17.20 3.58 8.34
N ILE A 620 -16.11 4.33 8.45
CA ILE A 620 -16.13 5.78 8.32
C ILE A 620 -16.48 6.18 6.89
N ALA A 621 -15.89 5.52 5.90
CA ALA A 621 -16.19 5.77 4.50
C ALA A 621 -17.67 5.48 4.15
N ALA A 622 -18.27 4.44 4.74
CA ALA A 622 -19.71 4.18 4.61
C ALA A 622 -20.59 5.23 5.32
N GLN A 623 -20.15 5.75 6.47
CA GLN A 623 -20.82 6.88 7.15
C GLN A 623 -20.77 8.15 6.31
N ASP A 624 -19.64 8.43 5.67
CA ASP A 624 -19.44 9.59 4.80
C ASP A 624 -20.29 9.46 3.52
N ALA A 625 -20.38 8.26 2.94
CA ALA A 625 -21.29 7.97 1.83
C ALA A 625 -22.77 8.14 2.18
N LEU A 626 -23.13 8.11 3.46
CA LEU A 626 -24.49 8.36 3.96
C LEU A 626 -24.71 9.82 4.39
N GLN A 627 -23.71 10.70 4.30
CA GLN A 627 -23.77 12.07 4.84
C GLN A 627 -24.95 12.87 4.27
N ASN A 628 -25.21 12.74 2.97
CA ASN A 628 -26.28 13.47 2.26
C ASN A 628 -27.66 12.79 2.35
N LEU A 629 -27.79 11.67 3.08
CA LEU A 629 -29.10 11.01 3.25
C LEU A 629 -30.00 11.80 4.22
N PRO A 630 -31.20 12.23 3.78
CA PRO A 630 -32.15 12.89 4.67
C PRO A 630 -32.67 11.93 5.76
N GLY A 631 -32.76 12.41 7.01
CA GLY A 631 -33.34 11.67 8.13
C GLY A 631 -32.50 10.48 8.64
N LYS A 632 -31.22 10.38 8.25
CA LYS A 632 -30.30 9.33 8.70
C LYS A 632 -30.17 9.25 10.23
N GLU A 633 -30.28 10.39 10.91
CA GLU A 633 -30.12 10.55 12.36
C GLU A 633 -31.11 9.66 13.12
N ALA A 634 -32.35 9.51 12.62
CA ALA A 634 -33.36 8.64 13.24
C ALA A 634 -32.93 7.16 13.26
N ARG A 635 -32.30 6.68 12.18
CA ARG A 635 -31.77 5.31 12.11
C ARG A 635 -30.57 5.12 13.04
N ILE A 636 -29.72 6.14 13.18
CA ILE A 636 -28.56 6.11 14.09
C ILE A 636 -29.04 6.10 15.55
N ILE A 637 -30.03 6.93 15.90
CA ILE A 637 -30.64 6.94 17.24
C ILE A 637 -31.27 5.59 17.58
N ALA A 638 -31.98 4.97 16.64
CA ALA A 638 -32.56 3.63 16.85
C ALA A 638 -31.50 2.57 17.17
N ALA A 639 -30.30 2.68 16.57
CA ALA A 639 -29.19 1.77 16.82
C ALA A 639 -28.60 1.87 18.24
N LEU A 640 -28.92 2.91 19.03
CA LEU A 640 -28.60 2.96 20.47
C LEU A 640 -29.33 1.90 21.29
N ALA A 641 -30.40 1.29 20.75
CA ALA A 641 -31.13 0.20 21.39
C ALA A 641 -30.74 -1.19 20.85
N ASP A 642 -29.75 -1.30 19.97
CA ASP A 642 -29.35 -2.57 19.36
C ASP A 642 -28.88 -3.58 20.43
N GLY A 643 -29.11 -4.88 20.21
CA GLY A 643 -28.68 -5.93 21.14
C GLY A 643 -27.16 -6.03 21.31
N LYS A 644 -26.39 -5.63 20.30
CA LYS A 644 -24.92 -5.67 20.28
C LYS A 644 -24.33 -4.37 20.84
N SER A 645 -23.50 -4.49 21.88
CA SER A 645 -22.83 -3.33 22.51
C SER A 645 -21.94 -2.56 21.53
N GLU A 646 -21.27 -3.24 20.60
CA GLU A 646 -20.42 -2.58 19.60
C GLU A 646 -21.24 -1.66 18.67
N THR A 647 -22.41 -2.10 18.21
CA THR A 647 -23.30 -1.29 17.37
C THR A 647 -23.80 -0.05 18.12
N ARG A 648 -24.19 -0.21 19.40
CA ARG A 648 -24.57 0.93 20.25
C ARG A 648 -23.44 1.93 20.45
N ALA A 649 -22.21 1.44 20.66
CA ALA A 649 -21.03 2.30 20.79
C ALA A 649 -20.77 3.09 19.50
N VAL A 650 -20.80 2.43 18.34
CA VAL A 650 -20.63 3.06 17.02
C VAL A 650 -21.71 4.11 16.76
N ALA A 651 -22.97 3.82 17.08
CA ALA A 651 -24.07 4.76 16.95
C ALA A 651 -23.85 6.03 17.81
N ALA A 652 -23.46 5.85 19.08
CA ALA A 652 -23.16 6.98 19.97
C ALA A 652 -22.00 7.84 19.44
N THR A 653 -20.91 7.21 19.00
CA THR A 653 -19.77 7.92 18.39
C THR A 653 -20.17 8.67 17.12
N TRP A 654 -21.02 8.08 16.28
CA TRP A 654 -21.48 8.73 15.05
C TRP A 654 -22.35 9.95 15.36
N LEU A 655 -23.26 9.86 16.34
CA LEU A 655 -24.07 11.00 16.80
C LEU A 655 -23.23 12.14 17.37
N ALA A 656 -22.17 11.81 18.13
CA ALA A 656 -21.22 12.78 18.63
C ALA A 656 -20.52 13.54 17.49
N ARG A 657 -20.06 12.81 16.46
CA ARG A 657 -19.42 13.39 15.26
C ARG A 657 -20.38 14.31 14.49
N LEU A 658 -21.65 13.93 14.38
CA LEU A 658 -22.69 14.75 13.75
C LEU A 658 -23.11 15.97 14.60
N ARG A 659 -22.69 16.04 15.87
CA ARG A 659 -23.13 17.04 16.86
C ARG A 659 -24.66 17.20 16.91
N HIS A 660 -25.39 16.09 16.77
CA HIS A 660 -26.85 16.12 16.68
C HIS A 660 -27.50 16.22 18.07
N GLU A 661 -27.85 17.44 18.50
CA GLU A 661 -28.48 17.70 19.80
C GLU A 661 -29.80 16.94 20.03
N GLY A 662 -30.55 16.64 18.96
CA GLY A 662 -31.78 15.85 19.04
C GLY A 662 -31.60 14.42 19.60
N ALA A 663 -30.37 13.90 19.62
CA ALA A 663 -30.07 12.59 20.19
C ALA A 663 -29.88 12.60 21.72
N ILE A 664 -29.77 13.76 22.37
CA ILE A 664 -29.47 13.86 23.81
C ILE A 664 -30.44 13.00 24.66
N PRO A 665 -31.78 13.08 24.50
CA PRO A 665 -32.70 12.29 25.32
C PRO A 665 -32.50 10.78 25.15
N ALA A 666 -32.24 10.32 23.92
CA ALA A 666 -32.00 8.91 23.63
C ALA A 666 -30.67 8.43 24.22
N LEU A 667 -29.61 9.26 24.18
CA LEU A 667 -28.32 8.96 24.81
C LEU A 667 -28.43 8.91 26.34
N GLU A 668 -29.14 9.86 26.97
CA GLU A 668 -29.37 9.85 28.42
C GLU A 668 -30.16 8.62 28.87
N GLN A 669 -31.16 8.20 28.08
CA GLN A 669 -31.91 6.97 28.36
C GLN A 669 -31.06 5.72 28.18
N ALA A 670 -30.26 5.64 27.12
CA ALA A 670 -29.41 4.49 26.82
C ALA A 670 -28.32 4.32 27.87
N VAL A 671 -27.61 5.40 28.24
CA VAL A 671 -26.48 5.34 29.18
C VAL A 671 -26.90 4.92 30.59
N ALA A 672 -28.11 5.28 31.02
CA ALA A 672 -28.65 4.92 32.33
C ALA A 672 -28.90 3.41 32.47
N LYS A 673 -29.15 2.71 31.36
CA LYS A 673 -29.42 1.26 31.33
C LYS A 673 -28.24 0.43 30.83
N GLU A 674 -27.20 1.10 30.32
CA GLU A 674 -26.06 0.44 29.70
C GLU A 674 -25.16 -0.25 30.75
N LYS A 675 -24.85 -1.52 30.49
CA LYS A 675 -24.01 -2.36 31.36
C LYS A 675 -22.65 -2.65 30.75
N HIS A 676 -22.47 -2.40 29.46
CA HIS A 676 -21.23 -2.69 28.74
C HIS A 676 -20.36 -1.43 28.66
N ASP A 677 -19.20 -1.45 29.32
CA ASP A 677 -18.33 -0.28 29.51
C ASP A 677 -17.97 0.46 28.22
N VAL A 678 -17.70 -0.27 27.14
CA VAL A 678 -17.35 0.34 25.84
C VAL A 678 -18.52 1.17 25.28
N ALA A 679 -19.74 0.62 25.30
CA ALA A 679 -20.93 1.32 24.83
C ALA A 679 -21.29 2.47 25.78
N LYS A 680 -21.21 2.23 27.09
CA LYS A 680 -21.45 3.25 28.12
C LYS A 680 -20.48 4.42 27.95
N GLY A 681 -19.21 4.12 27.75
CA GLY A 681 -18.17 5.09 27.52
C GLY A 681 -18.41 5.93 26.27
N ALA A 682 -18.76 5.30 25.14
CA ALA A 682 -19.10 6.01 23.91
C ALA A 682 -20.33 6.92 24.07
N MET A 683 -21.34 6.49 24.83
CA MET A 683 -22.52 7.32 25.16
C MET A 683 -22.18 8.50 26.07
N LEU A 684 -21.33 8.30 27.09
CA LEU A 684 -20.86 9.38 27.95
C LEU A 684 -20.00 10.39 27.18
N ASP A 685 -19.11 9.92 26.30
CA ASP A 685 -18.31 10.78 25.42
C ASP A 685 -19.22 11.58 24.47
N ALA A 686 -20.25 10.95 23.90
CA ALA A 686 -21.23 11.63 23.06
C ALA A 686 -22.02 12.71 23.83
N LEU A 687 -22.48 12.40 25.05
CA LEU A 687 -23.16 13.37 25.92
C LEU A 687 -22.26 14.54 26.29
N GLN A 688 -20.99 14.29 26.61
CA GLN A 688 -20.02 15.34 26.90
C GLN A 688 -19.76 16.22 25.67
N ALA A 689 -19.59 15.62 24.48
CA ALA A 689 -19.41 16.36 23.23
C ALA A 689 -20.62 17.24 22.89
N LEU A 690 -21.80 16.86 23.38
CA LEU A 690 -23.06 17.62 23.32
C LEU A 690 -23.30 18.51 24.55
N GLY A 691 -22.27 18.77 25.37
CA GLY A 691 -22.31 19.73 26.48
C GLY A 691 -23.02 19.27 27.75
N ARG A 692 -23.25 17.97 27.96
CA ARG A 692 -23.94 17.44 29.16
C ARG A 692 -22.94 16.96 30.22
N PRO A 693 -23.18 17.25 31.52
CA PRO A 693 -22.37 16.72 32.61
C PRO A 693 -22.58 15.21 32.75
N VAL A 694 -21.47 14.47 32.91
CA VAL A 694 -21.46 13.00 32.86
C VAL A 694 -21.27 12.36 34.24
N GLU A 695 -20.82 13.14 35.22
CA GLU A 695 -20.48 12.71 36.58
C GLU A 695 -21.70 12.13 37.32
N LYS A 696 -22.91 12.64 37.02
CA LYS A 696 -24.17 12.12 37.55
C LYS A 696 -24.45 10.64 37.19
N TYR A 697 -23.74 10.09 36.21
CA TYR A 697 -23.88 8.71 35.77
C TYR A 697 -22.79 7.77 36.33
N LEU A 698 -21.91 8.28 37.21
CA LEU A 698 -20.78 7.57 37.80
C LEU A 698 -20.98 7.39 39.32
N ASP A 699 -21.26 6.17 39.76
CA ASP A 699 -21.53 5.84 41.17
C ASP A 699 -20.30 5.19 41.84
N ARG A 700 -19.71 5.88 42.82
CA ARG A 700 -18.52 5.40 43.58
C ARG A 700 -18.81 4.17 44.44
N LYS A 701 -20.02 4.04 45.00
CA LYS A 701 -20.40 2.87 45.82
C LYS A 701 -20.61 1.64 44.94
N ALA A 702 -21.28 1.81 43.80
CA ALA A 702 -21.42 0.76 42.81
C ALA A 702 -20.05 0.29 42.27
N LEU A 703 -19.13 1.23 42.04
CA LEU A 703 -17.76 0.93 41.61
C LEU A 703 -17.01 0.08 42.64
N ALA A 704 -17.10 0.40 43.93
CA ALA A 704 -16.46 -0.40 44.98
C ALA A 704 -17.03 -1.83 45.04
N ALA A 705 -18.35 -1.99 44.93
CA ALA A 705 -19.00 -3.30 44.90
C ALA A 705 -18.60 -4.12 43.65
N GLU A 706 -18.47 -3.46 42.50
CA GLU A 706 -17.98 -4.07 41.27
C GLU A 706 -16.53 -4.55 41.39
N ALA A 707 -15.67 -3.76 42.02
CA ALA A 707 -14.27 -4.11 42.26
C ALA A 707 -14.14 -5.41 43.06
N THR A 708 -14.88 -5.53 44.17
CA THR A 708 -14.91 -6.77 44.96
C THR A 708 -15.37 -7.97 44.13
N LYS A 709 -16.43 -7.82 43.34
CA LYS A 709 -16.96 -8.90 42.48
C LYS A 709 -15.98 -9.30 41.37
N THR A 710 -15.28 -8.33 40.78
CA THR A 710 -14.33 -8.58 39.69
C THR A 710 -13.09 -9.29 40.20
N LEU A 711 -12.55 -8.85 41.35
CA LEU A 711 -11.35 -9.45 41.94
C LEU A 711 -11.62 -10.83 42.55
N ALA A 712 -12.85 -11.13 42.97
CA ALA A 712 -13.25 -12.48 43.39
C ALA A 712 -13.06 -13.55 42.29
N LYS A 713 -12.96 -13.15 41.02
CA LYS A 713 -12.65 -14.05 39.89
C LYS A 713 -11.15 -14.32 39.70
N GLY A 714 -10.29 -13.71 40.50
CA GLY A 714 -8.82 -13.84 40.43
C GLY A 714 -8.15 -12.84 39.47
N VAL A 715 -6.85 -12.60 39.73
CA VAL A 715 -5.97 -11.80 38.88
C VAL A 715 -5.41 -12.68 37.75
N PRO A 716 -5.39 -12.21 36.48
CA PRO A 716 -4.80 -12.97 35.37
C PRO A 716 -3.34 -13.38 35.62
N ALA A 717 -2.97 -14.61 35.25
CA ALA A 717 -1.61 -15.13 35.44
C ALA A 717 -0.53 -14.29 34.72
N ASP A 718 -0.88 -13.70 33.58
CA ASP A 718 -0.01 -12.78 32.83
C ASP A 718 0.32 -11.47 33.57
N LEU A 719 -0.32 -11.20 34.72
CA LEU A 719 -0.01 -10.09 35.61
C LEU A 719 0.66 -10.53 36.92
N ALA A 720 1.15 -11.78 37.01
CA ALA A 720 1.84 -12.28 38.21
C ALA A 720 3.12 -11.48 38.55
N TRP A 721 3.77 -10.87 37.55
CA TRP A 721 4.94 -10.00 37.72
C TRP A 721 4.59 -8.63 38.33
N PHE A 722 3.31 -8.24 38.36
CA PHE A 722 2.91 -6.91 38.78
C PHE A 722 2.96 -6.77 40.32
N PRO A 723 3.63 -5.73 40.88
CA PRO A 723 3.85 -5.60 42.32
C PRO A 723 2.65 -4.98 43.05
N TRP A 724 1.59 -5.76 43.25
CA TRP A 724 0.31 -5.31 43.82
C TRP A 724 0.35 -4.71 45.23
N SER A 725 1.38 -5.04 46.02
CA SER A 725 1.57 -4.50 47.39
C SER A 725 2.23 -3.12 47.40
N ALA A 726 2.85 -2.70 46.29
CA ALA A 726 3.56 -1.43 46.17
C ALA A 726 2.71 -0.34 45.50
N LEU A 727 1.40 -0.55 45.33
CA LEU A 727 0.49 0.43 44.77
C LEU A 727 0.48 1.70 45.64
N PRO A 728 0.65 2.90 45.05
CA PRO A 728 0.58 4.14 45.81
C PRO A 728 -0.86 4.40 46.30
N PRO A 729 -1.03 5.06 47.46
CA PRO A 729 -2.36 5.48 47.92
C PRO A 729 -2.93 6.54 46.98
N VAL A 730 -4.25 6.52 46.78
CA VAL A 730 -4.96 7.50 45.95
C VAL A 730 -6.18 8.03 46.69
N ARG A 731 -6.35 9.36 46.74
CA ARG A 731 -7.54 10.03 47.30
C ARG A 731 -8.46 10.56 46.20
N TRP A 732 -9.72 10.82 46.58
CA TRP A 732 -10.64 11.57 45.73
C TRP A 732 -10.30 13.06 45.76
N ASN A 733 -10.59 13.79 44.68
CA ASN A 733 -10.28 15.23 44.59
C ASN A 733 -11.22 16.13 45.41
N ASP A 734 -12.42 15.64 45.74
CA ASP A 734 -13.49 16.39 46.39
C ASP A 734 -13.69 16.02 47.86
N THR A 735 -13.04 14.94 48.32
CA THR A 735 -13.14 14.44 49.70
C THR A 735 -11.77 13.94 50.18
N PRO A 736 -11.47 14.01 51.49
CA PRO A 736 -10.21 13.45 52.02
C PRO A 736 -10.15 11.91 51.97
N ASP A 737 -11.25 11.25 51.61
CA ASP A 737 -11.36 9.79 51.56
C ASP A 737 -10.41 9.17 50.52
N SER A 738 -9.88 8.00 50.86
CA SER A 738 -9.07 7.19 49.93
C SER A 738 -9.94 6.41 48.94
N VAL A 739 -9.50 6.31 47.70
CA VAL A 739 -9.98 5.34 46.72
C VAL A 739 -9.64 3.94 47.23
N PRO A 740 -10.63 3.01 47.32
CA PRO A 740 -10.33 1.65 47.76
C PRO A 740 -9.29 0.98 46.85
N VAL A 741 -8.27 0.33 47.44
CA VAL A 741 -7.19 -0.33 46.68
C VAL A 741 -7.71 -1.36 45.66
N ASP A 742 -8.82 -2.02 45.99
CA ASP A 742 -9.48 -2.99 45.11
C ASP A 742 -10.03 -2.33 43.84
N VAL A 743 -10.45 -1.06 43.88
CA VAL A 743 -10.83 -0.30 42.70
C VAL A 743 -9.62 -0.07 41.79
N LEU A 744 -8.47 0.33 42.35
CA LEU A 744 -7.24 0.51 41.59
C LEU A 744 -6.77 -0.80 40.93
N ARG A 745 -6.84 -1.91 41.67
CA ARG A 745 -6.53 -3.26 41.16
C ARG A 745 -7.48 -3.67 40.04
N MET A 746 -8.79 -3.43 40.21
CA MET A 746 -9.79 -3.72 39.20
C MET A 746 -9.50 -2.96 37.90
N PHE A 747 -9.17 -1.67 37.97
CA PHE A 747 -8.83 -0.88 36.79
C PHE A 747 -7.64 -1.46 36.01
N ILE A 748 -6.57 -1.88 36.69
CA ILE A 748 -5.43 -2.53 36.03
C ILE A 748 -5.84 -3.85 35.36
N VAL A 749 -6.64 -4.68 36.05
CA VAL A 749 -7.10 -5.97 35.52
C VAL A 749 -8.05 -5.80 34.33
N GLN A 750 -8.97 -4.84 34.38
CA GLN A 750 -9.88 -4.52 33.27
C GLN A 750 -9.11 -3.96 32.08
N ALA A 751 -8.20 -3.03 32.32
CA ALA A 751 -7.34 -2.44 31.28
C ALA A 751 -6.50 -3.51 30.58
N PHE A 752 -5.89 -4.45 31.33
CA PHE A 752 -5.21 -5.62 30.77
C PHE A 752 -6.10 -6.43 29.82
N LYS A 753 -7.34 -6.73 30.22
CA LYS A 753 -8.29 -7.52 29.41
C LYS A 753 -8.72 -6.81 28.12
N GLN A 754 -8.69 -5.48 28.09
CA GLN A 754 -9.02 -4.69 26.90
C GLN A 754 -7.94 -4.74 25.82
N LYS A 755 -6.70 -5.14 26.17
CA LYS A 755 -5.57 -5.29 25.23
C LYS A 755 -5.30 -4.02 24.40
N THR A 756 -5.60 -2.83 24.95
CA THR A 756 -5.35 -1.54 24.32
C THR A 756 -4.70 -0.57 25.31
N PRO A 757 -3.66 0.19 24.91
CA PRO A 757 -3.08 1.24 25.75
C PRO A 757 -3.97 2.49 25.82
N GLU A 758 -5.05 2.54 25.03
CA GLU A 758 -5.98 3.67 25.00
C GLU A 758 -7.03 3.51 26.11
N PRO A 759 -7.17 4.47 27.03
CA PRO A 759 -8.14 4.39 28.11
C PRO A 759 -9.57 4.58 27.60
N ASN A 760 -10.42 3.63 27.93
CA ASN A 760 -11.86 3.80 27.73
C ASN A 760 -12.39 5.00 28.55
N ALA A 761 -13.51 5.57 28.12
CA ALA A 761 -14.05 6.76 28.73
C ALA A 761 -14.38 6.60 30.22
N VAL A 762 -14.92 5.44 30.64
CA VAL A 762 -15.29 5.19 32.05
C VAL A 762 -14.05 5.28 32.95
N LEU A 763 -12.95 4.63 32.55
CA LEU A 763 -11.67 4.73 33.26
C LEU A 763 -11.20 6.18 33.37
N ARG A 764 -11.18 6.92 32.25
CA ARG A 764 -10.75 8.33 32.25
C ARG A 764 -11.56 9.18 33.21
N LYS A 765 -12.89 9.00 33.23
CA LYS A 765 -13.78 9.78 34.08
C LYS A 765 -13.56 9.52 35.56
N PHE A 766 -13.42 8.26 35.97
CA PHE A 766 -13.10 7.94 37.37
C PHE A 766 -11.70 8.43 37.77
N CYS A 767 -10.69 8.25 36.90
CA CYS A 767 -9.35 8.77 37.16
C CYS A 767 -9.31 10.30 37.26
N GLY A 768 -10.17 11.01 36.51
CA GLY A 768 -10.34 12.46 36.63
C GLY A 768 -10.91 12.94 37.97
N MET A 769 -11.52 12.04 38.76
CA MET A 769 -12.02 12.31 40.11
C MET A 769 -10.96 12.06 41.20
N PHE A 770 -9.77 11.58 40.84
CA PHE A 770 -8.67 11.39 41.79
C PHE A 770 -7.97 12.72 42.10
N GLU A 771 -7.41 12.84 43.30
CA GLU A 771 -6.54 13.95 43.68
C GLU A 771 -5.35 14.00 42.67
N PRO A 772 -5.01 15.17 42.10
CA PRO A 772 -4.06 15.26 40.98
C PRO A 772 -2.67 14.66 41.22
N ARG A 773 -2.08 14.87 42.41
CA ARG A 773 -0.73 14.34 42.74
C ARG A 773 -0.78 12.83 42.90
N ASP A 774 -1.78 12.33 43.61
CA ASP A 774 -1.99 10.91 43.82
C ASP A 774 -2.28 10.18 42.50
N ARG A 775 -3.08 10.80 41.61
CA ARG A 775 -3.37 10.33 40.24
C ARG A 775 -2.07 10.17 39.44
N GLU A 776 -1.23 11.21 39.41
CA GLU A 776 0.04 11.16 38.68
C GLU A 776 0.96 10.06 39.22
N ALA A 777 1.10 9.96 40.55
CA ALA A 777 1.92 8.93 41.18
C ALA A 777 1.47 7.52 40.80
N PHE A 778 0.15 7.28 40.78
CA PHE A 778 -0.43 6.01 40.35
C PHE A 778 -0.15 5.70 38.88
N GLY A 779 -0.38 6.66 37.98
CA GLY A 779 -0.12 6.49 36.55
C GLY A 779 1.36 6.23 36.25
N GLN A 780 2.25 6.99 36.90
CA GLN A 780 3.69 6.84 36.75
C GLN A 780 4.19 5.47 37.25
N PHE A 781 3.67 5.00 38.39
CA PHE A 781 3.99 3.68 38.92
C PHE A 781 3.64 2.57 37.92
N VAL A 782 2.46 2.63 37.30
CA VAL A 782 2.04 1.64 36.29
C VAL A 782 2.97 1.65 35.08
N LEU A 783 3.29 2.83 34.54
CA LEU A 783 4.19 2.99 33.38
C LEU A 783 5.59 2.43 33.68
N GLU A 784 6.21 2.85 34.77
CA GLU A 784 7.57 2.43 35.12
C GLU A 784 7.65 0.93 35.41
N THR A 785 6.61 0.35 36.00
CA THR A 785 6.53 -1.09 36.24
C THR A 785 6.44 -1.86 34.92
N TRP A 786 5.60 -1.42 33.98
CA TRP A 786 5.51 -2.05 32.66
C TRP A 786 6.82 -1.95 31.87
N LEU A 787 7.45 -0.77 31.85
CA LEU A 787 8.74 -0.58 31.18
C LEU A 787 9.83 -1.48 31.78
N ARG A 788 9.88 -1.60 33.11
CA ARG A 788 10.86 -2.43 33.82
C ARG A 788 10.69 -3.92 33.51
N GLU A 789 9.45 -4.41 33.45
CA GLU A 789 9.20 -5.80 33.09
C GLU A 789 9.58 -6.08 31.64
N ASP A 790 9.28 -5.17 30.71
CA ASP A 790 9.58 -5.38 29.30
C ASP A 790 11.07 -5.50 28.98
N VAL A 791 11.90 -4.70 29.67
CA VAL A 791 13.35 -4.66 29.49
C VAL A 791 14.10 -5.48 30.54
N ARG A 792 13.41 -6.32 31.33
CA ARG A 792 14.04 -7.15 32.35
C ARG A 792 15.08 -8.06 31.69
N PRO A 793 16.37 -7.96 32.05
CA PRO A 793 17.43 -8.70 31.35
C PRO A 793 17.31 -10.20 31.61
N ILE A 794 17.84 -11.02 30.68
CA ILE A 794 18.11 -12.44 30.94
C ILE A 794 19.10 -12.60 32.10
N SER A 795 19.15 -13.79 32.70
CA SER A 795 20.12 -14.06 33.77
C SER A 795 21.55 -14.01 33.21
N ALA A 796 22.51 -13.66 34.08
CA ALA A 796 23.92 -13.59 33.70
C ALA A 796 24.46 -14.92 33.14
N ASP A 797 24.01 -16.05 33.72
CA ASP A 797 24.37 -17.39 33.25
C ASP A 797 23.86 -17.67 31.84
N GLU A 798 22.63 -17.26 31.53
CA GLU A 798 22.03 -17.43 30.20
C GLU A 798 22.72 -16.54 29.17
N ALA A 799 23.00 -15.29 29.52
CA ALA A 799 23.77 -14.37 28.67
C ALA A 799 25.16 -14.95 28.34
N MET A 800 25.84 -15.52 29.33
CA MET A 800 27.15 -16.14 29.15
C MET A 800 27.09 -17.36 28.22
N LYS A 801 26.09 -18.24 28.40
CA LYS A 801 25.89 -19.40 27.51
C LYS A 801 25.64 -18.99 26.06
N GLN A 802 24.78 -17.98 25.84
CA GLN A 802 24.50 -17.47 24.50
C GLN A 802 25.73 -16.80 23.87
N ALA A 803 26.51 -16.05 24.66
CA ALA A 803 27.74 -15.39 24.19
C ALA A 803 28.76 -16.42 23.69
N VAL A 804 28.97 -17.49 24.46
CA VAL A 804 29.87 -18.59 24.09
C VAL A 804 29.38 -19.29 22.82
N SER A 805 28.08 -19.60 22.72
CA SER A 805 27.52 -20.26 21.53
C SER A 805 27.64 -19.39 20.27
N GLN A 806 27.34 -18.10 20.37
CA GLN A 806 27.48 -17.15 19.27
C GLN A 806 28.95 -16.95 18.84
N ALA A 807 29.87 -16.93 19.81
CA ALA A 807 31.31 -16.88 19.57
C ALA A 807 31.81 -18.13 18.82
N GLN A 808 31.41 -19.32 19.26
CA GLN A 808 31.78 -20.59 18.62
C GLN A 808 31.27 -20.69 17.18
N SER A 809 30.02 -20.29 16.94
CA SER A 809 29.43 -20.32 15.59
C SER A 809 30.11 -19.29 14.67
N THR A 810 30.31 -18.06 15.13
CA THR A 810 30.99 -17.00 14.37
C THR A 810 32.43 -17.39 14.02
N HIS A 811 33.19 -17.90 15.00
CA HIS A 811 34.54 -18.39 14.79
C HIS A 811 34.60 -19.49 13.74
N ARG A 812 33.67 -20.47 13.81
CA ARG A 812 33.59 -21.58 12.85
C ARG A 812 33.28 -21.11 11.43
N TRP A 813 32.30 -20.22 11.27
CA TRP A 813 31.91 -19.66 9.96
C TRP A 813 33.05 -18.87 9.32
N MET A 814 33.71 -18.00 10.09
CA MET A 814 34.84 -17.20 9.60
C MET A 814 36.04 -18.06 9.22
N ALA A 815 36.31 -19.13 9.96
CA ALA A 815 37.38 -20.08 9.63
C ALA A 815 37.09 -20.89 8.35
N GLN A 816 35.82 -21.18 8.05
CA GLN A 816 35.42 -21.97 6.88
C GLN A 816 35.34 -21.15 5.59
N SER A 817 35.08 -19.84 5.68
CA SER A 817 34.95 -18.99 4.49
C SER A 817 35.58 -17.61 4.69
N PRO A 818 36.90 -17.53 4.95
CA PRO A 818 37.59 -16.29 5.25
C PRO A 818 37.51 -15.26 4.12
N GLN A 819 37.30 -15.69 2.87
CA GLN A 819 37.14 -14.81 1.71
C GLN A 819 35.95 -13.84 1.81
N TYR A 820 34.93 -14.15 2.62
CA TYR A 820 33.77 -13.26 2.83
C TYR A 820 33.93 -12.29 4.01
N TYR A 821 35.03 -12.39 4.77
CA TYR A 821 35.23 -11.64 6.03
C TYR A 821 36.58 -10.92 6.09
N GLN A 822 37.25 -10.72 4.95
CA GLN A 822 38.62 -10.16 4.88
C GLN A 822 38.77 -8.79 5.60
N ASN A 823 37.67 -8.03 5.71
CA ASN A 823 37.62 -6.73 6.36
C ASN A 823 36.81 -6.73 7.68
N ASP A 824 36.36 -7.89 8.18
CA ASP A 824 35.59 -7.95 9.44
C ASP A 824 36.55 -7.92 10.65
N PRO A 825 36.41 -6.97 11.60
CA PRO A 825 37.28 -6.85 12.77
C PRO A 825 37.23 -8.06 13.73
N LYS A 826 36.34 -9.02 13.50
CA LYS A 826 36.23 -10.28 14.25
C LYS A 826 37.08 -11.40 13.66
N LEU A 827 37.58 -11.26 12.44
CA LEU A 827 38.38 -12.29 11.77
C LEU A 827 39.69 -12.54 12.56
N GLY A 828 39.97 -13.82 12.86
CA GLY A 828 41.20 -14.24 13.56
C GLY A 828 41.16 -14.14 15.09
N LYS A 829 40.08 -13.64 15.69
CA LYS A 829 39.89 -13.60 17.15
C LYS A 829 39.56 -14.97 17.74
N SER A 830 39.98 -15.25 18.97
CA SER A 830 39.62 -16.49 19.67
C SER A 830 38.13 -16.54 20.06
N VAL A 831 37.63 -17.73 20.40
CA VAL A 831 36.26 -17.88 20.92
C VAL A 831 36.07 -17.09 22.22
N GLU A 832 37.08 -17.04 23.09
CA GLU A 832 37.05 -16.28 24.34
C GLU A 832 36.97 -14.77 24.07
N GLU A 833 37.77 -14.26 23.13
CA GLU A 833 37.73 -12.85 22.73
C GLU A 833 36.37 -12.47 22.12
N LEU A 834 35.83 -13.32 21.24
CA LEU A 834 34.50 -13.13 20.67
C LEU A 834 33.40 -13.22 21.74
N THR A 835 33.55 -14.11 22.72
CA THR A 835 32.61 -14.23 23.86
C THR A 835 32.62 -12.93 24.68
N ALA A 836 33.80 -12.40 25.01
CA ALA A 836 33.95 -11.14 25.72
C ALA A 836 33.37 -9.95 24.93
N MET A 837 33.41 -10.01 23.58
CA MET A 837 32.79 -9.02 22.71
C MET A 837 31.25 -9.10 22.69
N PHE A 838 30.66 -10.30 22.71
CA PHE A 838 29.20 -10.47 22.65
C PHE A 838 28.50 -10.31 24.00
N LEU A 839 29.16 -10.70 25.11
CA LEU A 839 28.55 -10.75 26.44
C LEU A 839 27.90 -9.44 26.90
N PRO A 840 28.51 -8.24 26.75
CA PRO A 840 27.90 -7.00 27.23
C PRO A 840 26.54 -6.67 26.56
N ALA A 841 26.36 -7.04 25.29
CA ALA A 841 25.10 -6.85 24.59
C ALA A 841 24.04 -7.85 25.09
N LEU A 842 24.42 -9.11 25.26
CA LEU A 842 23.54 -10.18 25.74
C LEU A 842 23.11 -9.98 27.20
N MET A 843 23.96 -9.40 28.05
CA MET A 843 23.59 -9.02 29.43
C MET A 843 22.48 -7.97 29.49
N ARG A 844 22.27 -7.21 28.42
CA ARG A 844 21.18 -6.23 28.32
C ARG A 844 19.99 -6.79 27.56
N GLN A 845 20.08 -7.98 26.99
CA GLN A 845 19.00 -8.59 26.23
C GLN A 845 17.80 -8.84 27.13
N PRO A 846 16.59 -8.37 26.76
CA PRO A 846 15.43 -8.62 27.58
C PRO A 846 15.02 -10.09 27.56
N ALA A 847 14.62 -10.62 28.71
CA ALA A 847 14.20 -12.00 28.91
C ALA A 847 12.85 -12.34 28.28
N GLY A 848 12.02 -11.33 28.00
CA GLY A 848 10.68 -11.53 27.50
C GLY A 848 10.07 -10.26 26.92
N SER A 849 8.75 -10.23 26.84
CA SER A 849 7.99 -9.10 26.31
C SER A 849 6.72 -8.86 27.12
N ALA A 850 6.51 -7.60 27.50
CA ALA A 850 5.31 -7.16 28.19
C ALA A 850 4.18 -6.74 27.21
N ILE A 851 4.33 -6.96 25.90
CA ILE A 851 3.33 -6.50 24.92
C ILE A 851 1.95 -7.14 25.13
N ALA A 852 1.92 -8.39 25.63
CA ALA A 852 0.67 -9.07 25.95
C ALA A 852 -0.14 -8.33 27.03
N SER A 853 0.55 -7.58 27.91
CA SER A 853 -0.04 -6.78 28.97
C SER A 853 -0.17 -5.29 28.64
N LYS A 854 0.05 -4.87 27.38
CA LYS A 854 -0.03 -3.45 26.94
C LYS A 854 -1.31 -2.72 27.37
N GLY A 855 -2.39 -3.47 27.62
CA GLY A 855 -3.63 -2.96 28.18
C GLY A 855 -3.44 -2.15 29.46
N VAL A 856 -2.49 -2.49 30.33
CA VAL A 856 -2.25 -1.76 31.58
C VAL A 856 -1.82 -0.31 31.35
N LEU A 857 -1.22 0.00 30.19
CA LEU A 857 -0.84 1.36 29.82
C LEU A 857 -2.05 2.31 29.69
N ALA A 858 -3.27 1.80 29.51
CA ALA A 858 -4.48 2.62 29.57
C ALA A 858 -4.64 3.31 30.93
N VAL A 859 -4.25 2.66 32.03
CA VAL A 859 -4.24 3.31 33.36
C VAL A 859 -3.20 4.41 33.41
N ALA A 860 -1.99 4.17 32.88
CA ALA A 860 -0.96 5.21 32.78
C ALA A 860 -1.41 6.37 31.90
N ALA A 861 -2.06 6.11 30.77
CA ALA A 861 -2.62 7.14 29.89
C ALA A 861 -3.67 8.02 30.59
N ALA A 862 -4.54 7.44 31.41
CA ALA A 862 -5.57 8.18 32.14
C ALA A 862 -5.00 8.95 33.35
N CYS A 863 -3.91 8.47 33.96
CA CYS A 863 -3.45 8.95 35.25
C CYS A 863 -2.14 9.76 35.21
N ALA A 864 -1.22 9.45 34.29
CA ALA A 864 0.09 10.09 34.25
C ALA A 864 0.01 11.53 33.71
N ALA A 865 1.10 12.28 33.91
CA ALA A 865 1.25 13.67 33.47
C ALA A 865 2.66 13.89 32.88
N GLU A 866 3.33 14.98 33.25
CA GLU A 866 4.63 15.42 32.70
C GLU A 866 5.70 14.32 32.71
N ARG A 867 5.81 13.58 33.82
CA ARG A 867 6.89 12.61 34.08
C ARG A 867 6.91 11.38 33.18
N ALA A 868 5.85 11.14 32.40
CA ALA A 868 5.76 9.99 31.51
C ALA A 868 6.61 10.16 30.24
N ALA A 869 6.80 11.38 29.75
CA ALA A 869 7.46 11.61 28.46
C ALA A 869 8.94 11.18 28.44
N PRO A 870 9.81 11.57 29.40
CA PRO A 870 11.23 11.20 29.38
C PRO A 870 11.53 9.68 29.35
N PRO A 871 10.93 8.82 30.21
CA PRO A 871 11.20 7.39 30.16
C PRO A 871 10.72 6.74 28.86
N VAL A 872 9.61 7.21 28.27
CA VAL A 872 9.14 6.74 26.96
C VAL A 872 10.12 7.13 25.87
N GLN A 873 10.56 8.39 25.82
CA GLN A 873 11.53 8.84 24.82
C GLN A 873 12.83 8.02 24.89
N ARG A 874 13.33 7.74 26.10
CA ARG A 874 14.51 6.89 26.29
C ARG A 874 14.28 5.47 25.76
N TYR A 875 13.16 4.86 26.13
CA TYR A 875 12.80 3.51 25.67
C TYR A 875 12.78 3.44 24.13
N LEU A 876 12.12 4.40 23.46
CA LEU A 876 12.04 4.44 22.01
C LEU A 876 13.42 4.59 21.36
N LYS A 877 14.28 5.46 21.91
CA LYS A 877 15.64 5.70 21.39
C LYS A 877 16.59 4.52 21.60
N GLU A 878 16.39 3.74 22.64
CA GLU A 878 17.26 2.60 22.99
C GLU A 878 16.84 1.32 22.25
N TRP A 879 15.53 1.09 22.08
CA TRP A 879 14.97 -0.17 21.58
C TRP A 879 14.32 -0.08 20.19
N TYR A 880 14.60 0.97 19.43
CA TYR A 880 14.14 1.06 18.04
C TYR A 880 14.68 -0.14 17.22
N GLY A 881 13.88 -0.62 16.26
CA GLY A 881 14.22 -1.77 15.43
C GLY A 881 13.88 -3.14 16.03
N THR A 882 13.90 -3.32 17.35
CA THR A 882 13.60 -4.61 18.01
C THR A 882 12.28 -4.64 18.78
N ARG A 883 11.75 -3.48 19.19
CA ARG A 883 10.53 -3.37 20.02
C ARG A 883 9.40 -2.56 19.37
N ALA A 884 9.18 -2.74 18.06
CA ALA A 884 8.23 -1.91 17.31
C ALA A 884 6.80 -1.88 17.90
N ALA A 885 6.23 -3.03 18.28
CA ALA A 885 4.87 -3.08 18.86
C ALA A 885 4.76 -2.33 20.21
N HIS A 886 5.82 -2.35 21.02
CA HIS A 886 5.88 -1.67 22.32
C HIS A 886 5.98 -0.17 22.13
N GLY A 887 6.85 0.27 21.21
CA GLY A 887 6.98 1.68 20.88
C GLY A 887 5.66 2.27 20.39
N LYS A 888 4.94 1.58 19.50
CA LYS A 888 3.60 1.98 19.07
C LYS A 888 2.60 2.07 20.24
N ALA A 889 2.63 1.12 21.18
CA ALA A 889 1.76 1.15 22.34
C ALA A 889 2.04 2.34 23.28
N LEU A 890 3.32 2.69 23.48
CA LEU A 890 3.71 3.87 24.27
C LEU A 890 3.33 5.18 23.57
N ILE A 891 3.47 5.26 22.25
CA ILE A 891 3.03 6.43 21.46
C ILE A 891 1.51 6.61 21.58
N ALA A 892 0.73 5.53 21.43
CA ALA A 892 -0.71 5.56 21.64
C ALA A 892 -1.08 6.01 23.07
N MET A 893 -0.35 5.53 24.09
CA MET A 893 -0.55 5.99 25.48
C MET A 893 -0.30 7.50 25.64
N LEU A 894 0.78 8.04 25.06
CA LEU A 894 1.11 9.48 25.16
C LEU A 894 -0.03 10.37 24.64
N ALA A 895 -0.75 9.94 23.60
CA ALA A 895 -1.84 10.68 22.98
C ALA A 895 -3.05 10.92 23.90
N TRP A 896 -3.12 10.22 25.03
CA TRP A 896 -4.21 10.31 26.00
C TRP A 896 -3.79 10.97 27.31
N ILE A 897 -2.50 11.22 27.51
CA ILE A 897 -1.99 11.96 28.65
C ILE A 897 -2.30 13.44 28.45
N GLU A 898 -3.06 14.02 29.37
CA GLU A 898 -3.49 15.42 29.33
C GLU A 898 -2.38 16.37 29.81
N HIS A 899 -1.21 16.32 29.15
CA HIS A 899 -0.08 17.20 29.45
C HIS A 899 0.67 17.64 28.18
N PRO A 900 1.08 18.92 28.07
CA PRO A 900 1.84 19.45 26.93
C PRO A 900 3.08 18.62 26.54
N SER A 901 3.86 18.16 27.52
CA SER A 901 5.11 17.41 27.26
C SER A 901 4.88 16.06 26.56
N ALA A 902 3.79 15.35 26.88
CA ALA A 902 3.43 14.10 26.21
C ALA A 902 3.01 14.36 24.74
N THR A 903 2.23 15.42 24.52
CA THR A 903 1.79 15.85 23.18
C THR A 903 2.98 16.28 22.32
N GLN A 904 3.89 17.11 22.84
CA GLN A 904 5.09 17.52 22.09
C GLN A 904 6.03 16.34 21.80
N LEU A 905 6.20 15.41 22.75
CA LEU A 905 7.00 14.21 22.48
C LEU A 905 6.38 13.41 21.33
N MET A 906 5.07 13.18 21.35
CA MET A 906 4.35 12.50 20.26
C MET A 906 4.53 13.24 18.92
N LEU A 907 4.32 14.55 18.88
CA LEU A 907 4.49 15.36 17.67
C LEU A 907 5.93 15.28 17.13
N SER A 908 6.94 15.35 18.00
CA SER A 908 8.35 15.20 17.62
C SER A 908 8.68 13.81 17.04
N ILE A 909 7.98 12.77 17.52
CA ILE A 909 8.14 11.41 16.99
C ILE A 909 7.58 11.33 15.57
N GLY A 910 6.40 11.95 15.33
CA GLY A 910 5.74 12.01 14.03
C GLY A 910 6.58 12.64 12.93
N SER A 911 7.33 13.70 13.25
CA SER A 911 8.09 14.46 12.26
C SER A 911 9.47 13.88 11.94
N ARG A 912 10.21 13.37 12.93
CA ARG A 912 11.67 13.17 12.82
C ARG A 912 12.20 11.83 13.34
N PHE A 913 11.37 10.98 13.93
CA PHE A 913 11.88 9.74 14.52
C PHE A 913 12.38 8.77 13.43
N ARG A 914 13.56 8.19 13.57
CA ARG A 914 14.20 7.35 12.53
C ARG A 914 13.39 6.12 12.04
N THR A 915 12.36 5.70 12.77
CA THR A 915 11.52 4.54 12.44
C THR A 915 10.21 4.99 11.84
N LYS A 916 9.99 4.74 10.54
CA LYS A 916 8.79 5.14 9.78
C LYS A 916 7.49 4.73 10.48
N SER A 917 7.40 3.49 10.95
CA SER A 917 6.20 2.98 11.62
C SER A 917 5.87 3.66 12.96
N PHE A 918 6.85 4.31 13.61
CA PHE A 918 6.61 5.16 14.79
C PHE A 918 6.13 6.55 14.38
N GLN A 919 6.71 7.11 13.30
CA GLN A 919 6.25 8.38 12.75
C GLN A 919 4.77 8.28 12.34
N GLU A 920 4.38 7.21 11.66
CA GLU A 920 3.00 6.94 11.24
C GLU A 920 2.04 6.84 12.43
N GLU A 921 2.37 6.01 13.42
CA GLU A 921 1.53 5.87 14.61
C GLU A 921 1.41 7.19 15.38
N ALA A 922 2.49 7.95 15.51
CA ALA A 922 2.46 9.25 16.15
C ALA A 922 1.63 10.28 15.37
N THR A 923 1.71 10.27 14.04
CA THR A 923 0.90 11.16 13.18
C THR A 923 -0.58 10.82 13.34
N ARG A 924 -0.94 9.54 13.23
CA ARG A 924 -2.31 9.04 13.42
C ARG A 924 -2.89 9.43 14.78
N GLN A 925 -2.09 9.31 15.84
CA GLN A 925 -2.51 9.65 17.19
C GLN A 925 -2.59 11.17 17.42
N ALA A 926 -1.74 11.96 16.77
CA ALA A 926 -1.79 13.41 16.81
C ALA A 926 -3.04 13.94 16.09
N GLU A 927 -3.36 13.42 14.91
CA GLU A 927 -4.61 13.71 14.18
C GLU A 927 -5.83 13.38 15.05
N ALA A 928 -5.87 12.16 15.62
CA ALA A 928 -6.95 11.76 16.52
C ALA A 928 -7.06 12.63 17.79
N LEU A 929 -5.95 13.18 18.30
CA LEU A 929 -5.97 14.13 19.42
C LEU A 929 -6.48 15.51 18.98
N ALA A 930 -6.04 16.00 17.82
CA ALA A 930 -6.48 17.27 17.26
C ALA A 930 -8.00 17.25 16.99
N ASP A 931 -8.50 16.18 16.37
CA ASP A 931 -9.93 15.95 16.12
C ASP A 931 -10.74 15.94 17.42
N ARG A 932 -10.25 15.24 18.47
CA ARG A 932 -10.89 15.22 19.79
C ARG A 932 -10.99 16.60 20.44
N ARG A 933 -10.05 17.51 20.14
CA ARG A 933 -10.05 18.88 20.66
C ARG A 933 -10.70 19.90 19.72
N GLY A 934 -11.07 19.50 18.51
CA GLY A 934 -11.57 20.42 17.48
C GLY A 934 -10.50 21.40 16.98
N TRP A 935 -9.24 20.96 16.97
CA TRP A 935 -8.08 21.73 16.52
C TRP A 935 -7.50 21.09 15.26
N THR A 936 -6.82 21.89 14.44
CA THR A 936 -5.91 21.39 13.41
C THR A 936 -4.64 20.84 14.07
N LEU A 937 -3.86 20.04 13.32
CA LEU A 937 -2.58 19.53 13.81
C LEU A 937 -1.60 20.67 14.16
N ALA A 938 -1.64 21.76 13.39
CA ALA A 938 -0.82 22.94 13.65
C ALA A 938 -1.24 23.65 14.95
N GLU A 939 -2.55 23.89 15.14
CA GLU A 939 -3.07 24.48 16.38
C GLU A 939 -2.79 23.59 17.60
N LEU A 940 -2.93 22.27 17.47
CA LEU A 940 -2.55 21.35 18.55
C LEU A 940 -1.09 21.55 18.95
N ALA A 941 -0.21 21.65 17.96
CA ALA A 941 1.20 21.79 18.20
C ALA A 941 1.55 23.14 18.86
N ASP A 942 0.87 24.23 18.49
CA ASP A 942 1.07 25.58 19.04
C ASP A 942 0.49 25.73 20.46
N ARG A 943 -0.73 25.23 20.68
CA ARG A 943 -1.47 25.37 21.94
C ARG A 943 -0.98 24.44 23.05
N THR A 944 -0.07 23.51 22.75
CA THR A 944 0.48 22.56 23.73
C THR A 944 1.99 22.68 23.90
N VAL A 945 2.58 23.86 23.71
CA VAL A 945 4.00 24.08 24.03
C VAL A 945 4.19 24.15 25.56
N PRO A 946 5.08 23.35 26.17
CA PRO A 946 5.35 23.43 27.60
C PRO A 946 6.07 24.73 27.97
N SER A 947 5.78 25.26 29.16
CA SER A 947 6.46 26.45 29.70
C SER A 947 7.72 26.14 30.50
N GLY A 948 8.03 24.87 30.77
CA GLY A 948 9.13 24.48 31.66
C GLY A 948 8.87 24.81 33.13
N GLY A 949 7.60 25.00 33.51
CA GLY A 949 7.18 25.44 34.85
C GLY A 949 7.22 26.95 35.06
N PHE A 950 7.65 27.73 34.07
CA PHE A 950 7.61 29.19 34.15
C PHE A 950 6.19 29.72 33.90
N ASP A 951 5.81 30.74 34.66
CA ASP A 951 4.59 31.52 34.44
C ASP A 951 4.75 32.53 33.28
N GLU A 952 3.70 33.27 32.97
CA GLU A 952 3.65 34.29 31.89
C GLU A 952 4.70 35.41 32.07
N THR A 953 5.13 35.68 33.30
CA THR A 953 6.19 36.67 33.58
C THR A 953 7.59 36.10 33.33
N GLY A 954 7.70 34.78 33.17
CA GLY A 954 8.96 34.06 33.02
C GLY A 954 9.61 33.72 34.35
N THR A 955 8.80 33.56 35.41
CA THR A 955 9.27 33.12 36.73
C THR A 955 8.78 31.73 37.12
N LEU A 956 9.61 31.02 37.90
CA LEU A 956 9.31 29.71 38.49
C LEU A 956 9.59 29.78 40.00
N GLU A 957 8.57 29.54 40.81
CA GLU A 957 8.69 29.51 42.26
C GLU A 957 9.16 28.14 42.77
N LEU A 958 10.07 28.15 43.74
CA LEU A 958 10.76 26.99 44.27
C LEU A 958 10.66 27.02 45.81
N SER A 959 9.63 26.38 46.36
CA SER A 959 9.31 26.42 47.78
C SER A 959 10.14 25.43 48.61
N PHE A 960 10.59 25.88 49.77
CA PHE A 960 11.18 25.05 50.85
C PHE A 960 10.21 24.98 52.06
N GLY A 961 8.93 25.30 51.87
CA GLY A 961 7.96 25.49 52.94
C GLY A 961 7.97 26.94 53.46
N GLY A 962 8.79 27.23 54.48
CA GLY A 962 8.82 28.54 55.15
C GLY A 962 9.46 29.68 54.34
N ARG A 963 10.12 29.36 53.22
CA ARG A 963 10.75 30.33 52.31
C ARG A 963 10.72 29.84 50.87
N THR A 964 10.65 30.78 49.93
CA THR A 964 10.53 30.50 48.49
C THR A 964 11.67 31.16 47.72
N PHE A 965 12.27 30.40 46.81
CA PHE A 965 13.26 30.91 45.86
C PHE A 965 12.59 31.13 44.50
N THR A 966 13.13 32.05 43.70
CA THR A 966 12.56 32.38 42.39
C THR A 966 13.59 32.14 41.31
N ALA A 967 13.26 31.30 40.32
CA ALA A 967 14.01 31.15 39.09
C ALA A 967 13.42 32.08 38.01
N ARG A 968 14.25 32.85 37.30
CA ARG A 968 13.83 33.74 36.20
C ARG A 968 14.47 33.33 34.89
N LEU A 969 13.67 33.19 33.84
CA LEU A 969 14.11 32.93 32.47
C LEU A 969 14.56 34.24 31.79
N LEU A 970 15.75 34.24 31.19
CA LEU A 970 16.31 35.36 30.44
C LEU A 970 16.10 35.23 28.92
N PRO A 971 16.21 36.33 28.13
CA PRO A 971 16.09 36.30 26.67
C PRO A 971 17.12 35.41 25.94
N ASP A 972 18.25 35.09 26.58
CA ASP A 972 19.27 34.16 26.08
C ASP A 972 19.02 32.70 26.49
N PHE A 973 17.85 32.42 27.08
CA PHE A 973 17.38 31.13 27.60
C PHE A 973 18.17 30.60 28.81
N LYS A 974 18.97 31.46 29.48
CA LYS A 974 19.55 31.13 30.79
C LYS A 974 18.51 31.32 31.90
N VAL A 975 18.69 30.58 32.99
CA VAL A 975 17.85 30.67 34.18
C VAL A 975 18.68 31.17 35.36
N GLU A 976 18.31 32.32 35.90
CA GLU A 976 18.91 32.91 37.10
C GLU A 976 18.10 32.57 38.34
N LEU A 977 18.75 32.38 39.50
CA LEU A 977 18.09 32.12 40.77
C LEU A 977 18.19 33.34 41.68
N TYR A 978 17.11 33.61 42.42
CA TYR A 978 17.03 34.63 43.44
C TYR A 978 16.56 34.02 44.75
N ASN A 979 17.12 34.51 45.86
CA ASN A 979 16.71 34.14 47.20
C ASN A 979 15.44 34.92 47.63
N PRO A 980 14.85 34.62 48.80
CA PRO A 980 13.66 35.33 49.29
C PRO A 980 13.85 36.85 49.45
N GLU A 981 15.10 37.31 49.64
CA GLU A 981 15.45 38.73 49.72
C GLU A 981 15.72 39.38 48.34
N GLY A 982 15.46 38.67 47.23
CA GLY A 982 15.66 39.15 45.87
C GLY A 982 17.12 39.21 45.40
N LYS A 983 18.07 38.65 46.16
CA LYS A 983 19.49 38.57 45.78
C LYS A 983 19.76 37.36 44.89
N LYS A 984 20.52 37.58 43.82
CA LYS A 984 20.96 36.53 42.89
C LYS A 984 21.87 35.52 43.59
N ILE A 985 21.60 34.23 43.38
CA ILE A 985 22.37 33.10 43.92
C ILE A 985 22.77 32.13 42.81
N ALA A 986 23.88 31.41 43.01
CA ALA A 986 24.41 30.48 42.00
C ALA A 986 23.69 29.12 42.00
N ALA A 987 23.18 28.68 43.15
CA ALA A 987 22.50 27.41 43.34
C ALA A 987 21.52 27.47 44.51
N LEU A 988 20.52 26.59 44.50
CA LEU A 988 19.63 26.39 45.65
C LEU A 988 20.43 25.87 46.85
N PRO A 989 20.26 26.42 48.06
CA PRO A 989 20.98 25.99 49.25
C PRO A 989 20.52 24.62 49.75
N GLU A 990 21.26 24.05 50.70
CA GLU A 990 20.77 22.93 51.50
C GLU A 990 19.61 23.37 52.43
N PRO A 991 18.60 22.50 52.67
CA PRO A 991 17.51 22.81 53.57
C PRO A 991 18.04 23.02 55.00
N ARG A 992 17.49 24.03 55.68
CA ARG A 992 17.69 24.30 57.11
C ARG A 992 16.81 23.37 57.95
N GLN A 993 17.02 23.35 59.27
CA GLN A 993 16.18 22.57 60.20
C GLN A 993 14.69 22.92 60.13
N ASP A 994 14.37 24.19 59.82
CA ASP A 994 12.99 24.68 59.74
C ASP A 994 12.39 24.60 58.32
N ASP A 995 13.18 24.15 57.32
CA ASP A 995 12.69 23.94 55.95
C ASP A 995 12.06 22.55 55.81
N ASP A 996 11.10 22.40 54.90
CA ASP A 996 10.58 21.10 54.50
C ASP A 996 11.58 20.41 53.56
N ALA A 997 12.16 19.31 54.04
CA ALA A 997 13.19 18.57 53.32
C ALA A 997 12.68 17.93 52.02
N GLU A 998 11.41 17.51 51.95
CA GLU A 998 10.84 16.94 50.73
C GLU A 998 10.54 18.04 49.71
N LEU A 999 9.97 19.18 50.13
CA LEU A 999 9.77 20.33 49.22
C LEU A 999 11.10 20.87 48.69
N ALA A 1000 12.15 20.93 49.53
CA ALA A 1000 13.48 21.36 49.09
C ALA A 1000 14.08 20.42 48.02
N LYS A 1001 13.89 19.11 48.17
CA LYS A 1001 14.33 18.10 47.20
C LYS A 1001 13.52 18.19 45.91
N GLU A 1002 12.21 18.42 46.00
CA GLU A 1002 11.34 18.68 44.85
C GLU A 1002 11.74 19.94 44.11
N ALA A 1003 12.00 21.05 44.82
CA ALA A 1003 12.47 22.31 44.25
C ALA A 1003 13.80 22.14 43.50
N LYS A 1004 14.78 21.44 44.09
CA LYS A 1004 16.05 21.13 43.40
C LYS A 1004 15.83 20.31 42.12
N LYS A 1005 14.92 19.34 42.17
CA LYS A 1005 14.56 18.51 41.01
C LYS A 1005 13.83 19.32 39.92
N ALA A 1006 12.85 20.13 40.29
CA ALA A 1006 12.09 21.00 39.40
C ALA A 1006 13.00 22.00 38.69
N PHE A 1007 13.92 22.64 39.41
CA PHE A 1007 14.89 23.56 38.81
C PHE A 1007 15.82 22.89 37.79
N SER A 1008 16.30 21.68 38.09
CA SER A 1008 17.13 20.91 37.15
C SER A 1008 16.34 20.45 35.91
N ALA A 1009 15.08 20.05 36.11
CA ALA A 1009 14.17 19.65 35.03
C ALA A 1009 13.87 20.84 34.11
N ALA A 1010 13.47 21.99 34.67
CA ALA A 1010 13.18 23.22 33.94
C ALA A 1010 14.34 23.62 33.02
N LYS A 1011 15.59 23.62 33.50
CA LYS A 1011 16.77 23.94 32.66
C LYS A 1011 16.93 23.02 31.45
N LYS A 1012 16.67 21.71 31.62
CA LYS A 1012 16.77 20.74 30.53
C LYS A 1012 15.60 20.88 29.56
N GLU A 1013 14.41 21.14 30.09
CA GLU A 1013 13.20 21.29 29.31
C GLU A 1013 13.24 22.56 28.44
N ILE A 1014 13.66 23.70 28.99
CA ILE A 1014 13.86 24.96 28.22
C ILE A 1014 14.75 24.72 27.01
N LYS A 1015 15.90 24.05 27.18
CA LYS A 1015 16.78 23.72 26.07
C LYS A 1015 16.05 22.89 25.00
N SER A 1016 15.32 21.86 25.42
CA SER A 1016 14.57 21.00 24.50
C SER A 1016 13.44 21.75 23.79
N ILE A 1017 12.75 22.66 24.48
CA ILE A 1017 11.69 23.50 23.90
C ILE A 1017 12.30 24.43 22.85
N VAL A 1018 13.39 25.12 23.17
CA VAL A 1018 14.07 26.04 22.25
C VAL A 1018 14.52 25.33 20.98
N ASP A 1019 15.16 24.16 21.11
CA ASP A 1019 15.61 23.37 19.96
C ASP A 1019 14.40 22.98 19.07
N LEU A 1020 13.35 22.42 19.67
CA LEU A 1020 12.15 21.95 18.94
C LEU A 1020 11.37 23.10 18.29
N GLN A 1021 11.19 24.22 18.99
CA GLN A 1021 10.35 25.32 18.53
C GLN A 1021 11.07 26.20 17.51
N THR A 1022 12.40 26.30 17.58
CA THR A 1022 13.20 26.90 16.51
C THR A 1022 13.00 26.14 15.19
N GLU A 1023 13.06 24.81 15.25
CA GLU A 1023 12.85 23.94 14.10
C GLU A 1023 11.43 24.05 13.53
N ARG A 1024 10.42 24.18 14.40
CA ARG A 1024 9.02 24.34 14.00
C ARG A 1024 8.72 25.71 13.40
N LEU A 1025 9.32 26.79 13.91
CA LEU A 1025 9.20 28.12 13.31
C LEU A 1025 9.85 28.17 11.92
N TYR A 1026 10.94 27.42 11.72
CA TYR A 1026 11.51 27.25 10.38
C TYR A 1026 10.60 26.45 9.44
N GLU A 1027 9.99 25.37 9.93
CA GLU A 1027 8.99 24.62 9.16
C GLU A 1027 7.76 25.48 8.83
N ALA A 1028 7.32 26.33 9.76
CA ALA A 1028 6.23 27.27 9.55
C ALA A 1028 6.54 28.30 8.45
N LEU A 1029 7.79 28.78 8.37
CA LEU A 1029 8.28 29.57 7.25
C LEU A 1029 8.17 28.78 5.93
N CYS A 1030 8.74 27.57 5.86
CA CYS A 1030 8.69 26.73 4.66
C CYS A 1030 7.25 26.48 4.18
N THR A 1031 6.35 26.21 5.12
CA THR A 1031 4.96 25.84 4.83
C THR A 1031 4.00 27.02 4.70
N GLU A 1032 4.54 28.26 4.76
CA GLU A 1032 3.76 29.50 4.70
C GLU A 1032 2.62 29.56 5.73
N ARG A 1033 2.82 28.93 6.89
CA ARG A 1033 1.85 28.86 7.97
C ARG A 1033 1.56 30.26 8.51
N ASP A 1034 0.27 30.56 8.66
CA ASP A 1034 -0.22 31.84 9.16
C ASP A 1034 -1.16 31.70 10.37
N TRP A 1035 -1.17 32.69 11.25
CA TRP A 1035 -1.99 32.69 12.46
C TRP A 1035 -3.00 33.83 12.41
N PRO A 1036 -4.22 33.66 12.97
CA PRO A 1036 -4.95 34.81 13.49
C PRO A 1036 -4.04 35.52 14.51
N PHE A 1037 -3.99 36.84 14.45
CA PHE A 1037 -3.10 37.61 15.32
C PHE A 1037 -3.41 37.38 16.80
N ALA A 1038 -4.68 37.19 17.17
CA ALA A 1038 -5.06 36.80 18.53
C ALA A 1038 -4.37 35.50 19.00
N ASP A 1039 -4.40 34.45 18.17
CA ASP A 1039 -3.73 33.18 18.48
C ASP A 1039 -2.20 33.34 18.53
N TRP A 1040 -1.63 34.15 17.62
CA TRP A 1040 -0.20 34.42 17.64
C TRP A 1040 0.24 35.14 18.93
N ARG A 1041 -0.55 36.14 19.35
CA ARG A 1041 -0.33 36.89 20.59
C ARG A 1041 -0.43 35.95 21.79
N ASP A 1042 -1.52 35.21 21.90
CA ASP A 1042 -1.86 34.44 23.10
C ASP A 1042 -0.95 33.20 23.25
N TYR A 1043 -0.61 32.51 22.16
CA TYR A 1043 0.15 31.26 22.22
C TYR A 1043 1.64 31.38 21.90
N LEU A 1044 2.09 32.42 21.18
CA LEU A 1044 3.52 32.63 20.92
C LEU A 1044 4.08 33.83 21.67
N GLN A 1045 3.48 35.02 21.54
CA GLN A 1045 4.03 36.25 22.11
C GLN A 1045 3.94 36.32 23.64
N GLN A 1046 2.84 35.84 24.23
CA GLN A 1046 2.64 35.82 25.68
C GLN A 1046 3.28 34.60 26.35
N HIS A 1047 3.65 33.58 25.58
CA HIS A 1047 4.25 32.37 26.13
C HIS A 1047 5.68 32.65 26.66
N PRO A 1048 6.02 32.22 27.90
CA PRO A 1048 7.27 32.62 28.56
C PRO A 1048 8.56 32.25 27.82
N VAL A 1049 8.55 31.11 27.11
CA VAL A 1049 9.68 30.66 26.29
C VAL A 1049 9.61 31.18 24.85
N LEU A 1050 8.48 30.96 24.15
CA LEU A 1050 8.32 31.31 22.74
C LEU A 1050 8.42 32.82 22.46
N ARG A 1051 8.05 33.69 23.41
CA ARG A 1051 8.19 35.15 23.25
C ARG A 1051 9.60 35.55 22.81
N HIS A 1052 10.61 34.92 23.41
CA HIS A 1052 12.02 35.17 23.12
C HIS A 1052 12.49 34.57 21.79
N LEU A 1053 11.75 33.59 21.24
CA LEU A 1053 11.98 33.07 19.89
C LEU A 1053 11.35 33.98 18.84
N VAL A 1054 10.09 34.38 19.02
CA VAL A 1054 9.39 35.20 18.02
C VAL A 1054 9.94 36.63 17.92
N GLN A 1055 10.53 37.17 18.99
CA GLN A 1055 11.29 38.43 19.00
C GLN A 1055 12.52 38.42 18.08
N ARG A 1056 13.02 37.24 17.72
CA ARG A 1056 14.20 37.06 16.85
C ARG A 1056 13.86 36.87 15.39
N LEU A 1057 12.58 37.02 15.02
CA LEU A 1057 12.06 36.81 13.68
C LEU A 1057 11.32 38.07 13.20
N VAL A 1058 11.37 38.29 11.89
CA VAL A 1058 10.52 39.26 11.20
C VAL A 1058 9.21 38.58 10.79
N TRP A 1059 8.10 39.27 10.94
CA TRP A 1059 6.76 38.79 10.63
C TRP A 1059 6.11 39.69 9.59
N VAL A 1060 5.10 39.18 8.91
CA VAL A 1060 4.28 39.95 7.98
C VAL A 1060 2.80 39.76 8.28
N GLU A 1061 2.05 40.85 8.27
CA GLU A 1061 0.61 40.84 8.07
C GLU A 1061 0.34 40.63 6.58
N HIS A 1062 -0.60 39.74 6.23
CA HIS A 1062 -0.95 39.50 4.83
C HIS A 1062 -2.46 39.39 4.61
N ALA A 1063 -2.89 39.78 3.40
CA ALA A 1063 -4.25 39.57 2.90
C ALA A 1063 -4.19 39.31 1.39
N ASP A 1064 -5.06 38.43 0.88
CA ASP A 1064 -5.15 38.09 -0.55
C ASP A 1064 -3.81 37.72 -1.22
N GLY A 1065 -2.95 37.02 -0.46
CA GLY A 1065 -1.62 36.60 -0.91
C GLY A 1065 -0.58 37.72 -1.01
N ARG A 1066 -0.89 38.92 -0.51
CA ARG A 1066 0.01 40.09 -0.49
C ARG A 1066 0.42 40.45 0.93
N THR A 1067 1.68 40.85 1.09
CA THR A 1067 2.17 41.47 2.32
C THR A 1067 1.55 42.86 2.47
N LEU A 1068 0.90 43.13 3.60
CA LEU A 1068 0.35 44.44 3.93
C LEU A 1068 1.39 45.29 4.66
N ARG A 1069 2.07 44.70 5.65
CA ARG A 1069 3.17 45.30 6.39
C ARG A 1069 4.04 44.23 7.04
N SER A 1070 5.30 44.56 7.30
CA SER A 1070 6.22 43.73 8.09
C SER A 1070 6.41 44.29 9.49
N PHE A 1071 6.65 43.43 10.49
CA PHE A 1071 6.86 43.84 11.88
C PHE A 1071 7.75 42.87 12.66
N ARG A 1072 8.22 43.29 13.84
CA ARG A 1072 8.92 42.46 14.83
C ARG A 1072 8.41 42.80 16.24
N PRO A 1073 8.17 41.81 17.12
CA PRO A 1073 7.86 42.10 18.52
C PRO A 1073 9.10 42.54 19.31
N LEU A 1074 8.91 43.48 20.23
CA LEU A 1074 9.89 43.99 21.18
C LEU A 1074 9.80 43.25 22.54
N ASP A 1075 10.72 43.59 23.45
CA ASP A 1075 10.85 42.96 24.78
C ASP A 1075 9.66 43.25 25.69
N ASP A 1076 8.98 44.38 25.51
CA ASP A 1076 7.78 44.78 26.26
C ASP A 1076 6.47 44.26 25.64
N GLY A 1077 6.55 43.54 24.52
CA GLY A 1077 5.40 43.00 23.80
C GLY A 1077 4.77 43.96 22.79
N THR A 1078 5.29 45.17 22.63
CA THR A 1078 4.88 46.05 21.52
C THR A 1078 5.45 45.56 20.18
N LEU A 1079 4.89 46.01 19.06
CA LEU A 1079 5.37 45.65 17.72
C LEU A 1079 6.00 46.86 17.06
N THR A 1080 7.11 46.65 16.35
CA THR A 1080 7.80 47.68 15.57
C THR A 1080 7.86 47.30 14.09
N ASP A 1081 7.84 48.28 13.20
CA ASP A 1081 8.26 48.11 11.80
C ASP A 1081 9.78 48.28 11.64
N ARG A 1082 10.26 48.26 10.39
CA ARG A 1082 11.69 48.38 10.05
C ARG A 1082 12.27 49.77 10.31
N ASP A 1083 11.41 50.78 10.47
CA ASP A 1083 11.72 52.20 10.60
C ASP A 1083 11.48 52.67 12.06
N ASP A 1084 11.43 51.72 13.01
CA ASP A 1084 11.17 51.92 14.45
C ASP A 1084 9.79 52.52 14.80
N ASN A 1085 8.80 52.42 13.91
CA ASN A 1085 7.44 52.89 14.20
C ASN A 1085 6.58 51.79 14.84
N GLU A 1086 5.70 52.20 15.76
CA GLU A 1086 4.76 51.31 16.42
C GLU A 1086 3.74 50.70 15.43
N VAL A 1087 3.54 49.38 15.52
CA VAL A 1087 2.58 48.63 14.71
C VAL A 1087 1.44 48.09 15.59
N GLN A 1088 0.20 48.25 15.11
CA GLN A 1088 -1.01 47.73 15.75
C GLN A 1088 -1.78 46.86 14.75
N LEU A 1089 -2.23 45.68 15.18
CA LEU A 1089 -2.93 44.69 14.36
C LEU A 1089 -4.27 44.31 14.98
N GLY A 1090 -5.29 44.09 14.15
CA GLY A 1090 -6.58 43.56 14.59
C GLY A 1090 -6.49 42.08 14.98
N ASP A 1091 -7.35 41.62 15.88
CA ASP A 1091 -7.34 40.22 16.36
C ASP A 1091 -7.51 39.18 15.24
N ASP A 1092 -8.21 39.55 14.16
CA ASP A 1092 -8.47 38.73 12.97
C ASP A 1092 -7.41 38.86 11.86
N ALA A 1093 -6.43 39.76 12.02
CA ALA A 1093 -5.34 39.93 11.09
C ALA A 1093 -4.54 38.62 10.94
N ARG A 1094 -4.14 38.29 9.70
CA ARG A 1094 -3.37 37.08 9.42
C ARG A 1094 -1.89 37.40 9.39
N VAL A 1095 -1.13 36.77 10.27
CA VAL A 1095 0.32 36.99 10.39
C VAL A 1095 1.09 35.72 10.09
N ARG A 1096 2.26 35.84 9.45
CA ARG A 1096 3.16 34.71 9.18
C ARG A 1096 4.62 35.15 9.25
N VAL A 1097 5.53 34.18 9.35
CA VAL A 1097 6.98 34.45 9.33
C VAL A 1097 7.36 35.02 7.97
N ALA A 1098 8.11 36.12 7.94
CA ALA A 1098 8.54 36.77 6.71
C ALA A 1098 9.58 35.93 5.95
N HIS A 1099 9.53 35.97 4.61
CA HIS A 1099 10.48 35.30 3.71
C HIS A 1099 10.97 36.28 2.62
N ASP A 1100 12.16 36.05 2.07
CA ASP A 1100 12.72 36.84 0.96
C ASP A 1100 11.77 36.96 -0.25
N SER A 1101 10.90 35.97 -0.47
CA SER A 1101 9.97 35.95 -1.61
C SER A 1101 8.75 36.85 -1.45
N VAL A 1102 8.51 37.41 -0.25
CA VAL A 1102 7.32 38.23 0.05
C VAL A 1102 7.68 39.66 0.49
N LEU A 1103 8.99 39.98 0.52
CA LEU A 1103 9.54 41.29 0.85
C LEU A 1103 10.35 41.83 -0.34
N GLY A 1104 10.37 43.14 -0.52
CA GLY A 1104 11.26 43.78 -1.50
C GLY A 1104 12.73 43.70 -1.08
N ALA A 1105 13.68 43.77 -2.03
CA ALA A 1105 15.11 43.70 -1.71
C ALA A 1105 15.56 44.80 -0.72
N ASP A 1106 15.04 46.03 -0.88
CA ASP A 1106 15.33 47.15 0.03
C ASP A 1106 14.77 46.89 1.44
N GLU A 1107 13.59 46.27 1.52
CA GLU A 1107 12.94 45.90 2.79
C GLU A 1107 13.69 44.78 3.50
N VAL A 1108 14.19 43.79 2.75
CA VAL A 1108 15.08 42.74 3.27
C VAL A 1108 16.35 43.36 3.86
N GLN A 1109 17.00 44.29 3.15
CA GLN A 1109 18.21 44.96 3.67
C GLN A 1109 17.91 45.82 4.91
N ALA A 1110 16.79 46.55 4.93
CA ALA A 1110 16.38 47.33 6.09
C ALA A 1110 16.18 46.44 7.32
N TRP A 1111 15.52 45.29 7.18
CA TRP A 1111 15.35 44.34 8.28
C TRP A 1111 16.67 43.71 8.74
N LEU A 1112 17.57 43.36 7.81
CA LEU A 1112 18.90 42.84 8.16
C LEU A 1112 19.70 43.87 8.97
N GLN A 1113 19.62 45.15 8.59
CA GLN A 1113 20.25 46.26 9.32
C GLN A 1113 19.59 46.44 10.69
N HIS A 1114 18.26 46.50 10.77
CA HIS A 1114 17.53 46.59 12.04
C HIS A 1114 17.90 45.43 12.98
N LEU A 1115 17.96 44.18 12.52
CA LEU A 1115 18.34 43.06 13.38
C LEU A 1115 19.78 43.19 13.90
N ALA A 1116 20.69 43.74 13.08
CA ALA A 1116 22.08 43.98 13.48
C ALA A 1116 22.19 45.13 14.50
N ASP A 1117 21.47 46.23 14.30
CA ASP A 1117 21.50 47.42 15.17
C ASP A 1117 21.00 47.10 16.59
N TYR A 1118 20.01 46.20 16.70
CA TYR A 1118 19.47 45.73 17.97
C TYR A 1118 20.18 44.46 18.51
N GLU A 1119 21.32 44.07 17.93
CA GLU A 1119 22.10 42.87 18.30
C GLU A 1119 21.29 41.57 18.37
N ILE A 1120 20.22 41.47 17.56
CA ILE A 1120 19.32 40.33 17.54
C ILE A 1120 19.95 39.20 16.75
N LYS A 1121 20.36 38.14 17.46
CA LYS A 1121 20.82 36.91 16.81
C LYS A 1121 19.64 36.14 16.20
N PRO A 1122 19.57 35.97 14.87
CA PRO A 1122 18.47 35.24 14.23
C PRO A 1122 18.42 33.77 14.68
N LEU A 1123 17.22 33.19 14.73
CA LEU A 1123 17.02 31.77 15.05
C LEU A 1123 17.62 30.85 13.97
N PHE A 1124 17.41 31.26 12.72
CA PHE A 1124 17.94 30.68 11.50
C PHE A 1124 18.15 31.83 10.52
N GLN A 1125 18.86 31.59 9.42
CA GLN A 1125 18.98 32.58 8.36
C GLN A 1125 17.60 32.75 7.70
N GLN A 1126 16.82 33.72 8.18
CA GLN A 1126 15.45 33.96 7.74
C GLN A 1126 15.43 34.73 6.41
N LEU A 1127 16.25 35.77 6.31
CA LEU A 1127 16.34 36.68 5.17
C LEU A 1127 17.75 36.68 4.57
N GLY A 1128 17.86 37.10 3.32
CA GLY A 1128 19.13 37.23 2.59
C GLY A 1128 19.69 35.90 2.06
N LYS A 1129 18.85 34.87 1.92
CA LYS A 1129 19.21 33.61 1.23
C LYS A 1129 19.09 33.73 -0.28
N GLY A 1130 18.24 34.65 -0.73
CA GLY A 1130 17.81 34.74 -2.13
C GLY A 1130 16.62 33.84 -2.41
N VAL A 1131 15.91 34.15 -3.49
CA VAL A 1131 14.65 33.50 -3.87
C VAL A 1131 14.89 32.60 -5.08
N TYR A 1132 14.56 31.32 -4.96
CA TYR A 1132 14.41 30.47 -6.13
C TYR A 1132 13.04 30.72 -6.78
N THR A 1133 13.06 31.21 -8.01
CA THR A 1133 11.85 31.32 -8.83
C THR A 1133 11.81 30.14 -9.78
N LEU A 1134 10.75 29.33 -9.70
CA LEU A 1134 10.55 28.19 -10.59
C LEU A 1134 10.47 28.67 -12.05
N PRO A 1135 11.39 28.24 -12.94
CA PRO A 1135 11.32 28.59 -14.36
C PRO A 1135 10.03 28.09 -15.01
N GLU A 1136 9.47 28.85 -15.96
CA GLU A 1136 8.20 28.50 -16.63
C GLU A 1136 8.24 27.14 -17.32
N ASP A 1137 9.37 26.78 -17.93
CA ASP A 1137 9.62 25.51 -18.60
C ASP A 1137 9.72 24.32 -17.64
N LYS A 1138 9.97 24.57 -16.34
CA LYS A 1138 10.11 23.54 -15.29
C LYS A 1138 8.84 23.35 -14.44
N GLN A 1139 7.74 24.04 -14.73
CA GLN A 1139 6.51 23.95 -13.91
C GLN A 1139 5.90 22.54 -13.83
N GLN A 1140 5.96 21.78 -14.92
CA GLN A 1140 5.45 20.40 -14.97
C GLN A 1140 6.52 19.35 -14.64
N ALA A 1141 7.78 19.77 -14.40
CA ALA A 1141 8.80 18.84 -13.98
C ALA A 1141 8.43 18.23 -12.61
N ASP A 1142 8.90 17.03 -12.35
CA ASP A 1142 8.62 16.28 -11.13
C ASP A 1142 9.81 16.26 -10.15
N ALA A 1143 10.96 16.84 -10.56
CA ALA A 1143 12.16 16.96 -9.75
C ALA A 1143 13.07 18.11 -10.21
N ILE A 1144 13.88 18.64 -9.27
CA ILE A 1144 14.97 19.58 -9.52
C ILE A 1144 16.26 18.78 -9.77
N LYS A 1145 16.94 19.03 -10.90
CA LYS A 1145 18.17 18.31 -11.32
C LYS A 1145 19.39 19.21 -11.47
N ASP A 1146 19.32 20.45 -10.99
CA ASP A 1146 20.31 21.50 -11.23
C ASP A 1146 21.71 21.17 -10.67
N PHE A 1147 21.81 20.19 -9.77
CA PHE A 1147 23.05 19.70 -9.16
C PHE A 1147 23.34 18.21 -9.47
N GLU A 1148 22.69 17.62 -10.48
CA GLU A 1148 22.97 16.24 -10.90
C GLU A 1148 24.46 16.06 -11.22
N GLY A 1149 25.08 15.03 -10.65
CA GLY A 1149 26.50 14.73 -10.88
C GLY A 1149 27.47 15.55 -10.02
N HIS A 1150 26.99 16.37 -9.08
CA HIS A 1150 27.84 16.96 -8.05
C HIS A 1150 28.34 15.86 -7.09
N LEU A 1151 29.66 15.70 -7.01
CA LEU A 1151 30.30 14.67 -6.18
C LEU A 1151 30.42 15.14 -4.73
N LEU A 1152 30.22 14.22 -3.77
CA LEU A 1152 30.47 14.39 -2.35
C LEU A 1152 30.99 13.09 -1.72
N GLU A 1153 31.56 13.20 -0.52
CA GLU A 1153 31.78 12.05 0.36
C GLU A 1153 30.51 11.71 1.12
N ALA A 1154 30.15 10.42 1.21
CA ALA A 1154 28.86 10.01 1.76
C ALA A 1154 28.64 10.44 3.22
N PHE A 1155 29.68 10.51 4.06
CA PHE A 1155 29.54 11.01 5.42
C PHE A 1155 29.39 12.54 5.50
N ALA A 1156 29.94 13.28 4.53
CA ALA A 1156 29.69 14.72 4.40
C ALA A 1156 28.24 14.98 4.01
N LEU A 1157 27.72 14.27 2.99
CA LEU A 1157 26.31 14.28 2.61
C LEU A 1157 25.41 13.98 3.81
N ARG A 1158 25.68 12.88 4.53
CA ARG A 1158 24.93 12.51 5.74
C ARG A 1158 24.96 13.62 6.78
N GLY A 1159 26.14 14.12 7.11
CA GLY A 1159 26.32 15.15 8.14
C GLY A 1159 25.56 16.44 7.79
N ARG A 1160 25.60 16.85 6.52
CA ARG A 1160 24.90 18.05 6.05
C ARG A 1160 23.40 17.86 5.99
N ALA A 1161 22.92 16.75 5.41
CA ALA A 1161 21.51 16.41 5.29
C ALA A 1161 20.83 16.29 6.66
N LEU A 1162 21.47 15.61 7.63
CA LEU A 1162 20.96 15.52 9.01
C LEU A 1162 20.86 16.90 9.68
N LYS A 1163 21.86 17.77 9.50
CA LYS A 1163 21.80 19.15 10.04
C LYS A 1163 20.71 20.01 9.39
N LEU A 1164 20.29 19.69 8.17
CA LEU A 1164 19.20 20.37 7.46
C LEU A 1164 17.82 19.72 7.73
N GLY A 1165 17.77 18.68 8.57
CA GLY A 1165 16.52 18.02 8.98
C GLY A 1165 16.07 16.87 8.08
N TYR A 1166 16.91 16.41 7.15
CA TYR A 1166 16.62 15.19 6.39
C TYR A 1166 16.99 13.94 7.21
N THR A 1167 16.27 12.86 6.97
CA THR A 1167 16.49 11.53 7.58
C THR A 1167 16.76 10.50 6.50
N ARG A 1168 17.47 9.42 6.83
CA ARG A 1168 17.80 8.37 5.87
C ARG A 1168 16.54 7.60 5.43
N GLY A 1169 16.39 7.37 4.12
CA GLY A 1169 15.36 6.49 3.57
C GLY A 1169 15.53 5.00 3.93
N PRO A 1170 14.53 4.16 3.63
CA PRO A 1170 14.64 2.72 3.81
C PRO A 1170 15.74 2.13 2.93
N ALA A 1171 16.29 0.99 3.34
CA ALA A 1171 17.17 0.20 2.47
C ALA A 1171 16.32 -0.65 1.51
N GLU A 1172 16.80 -0.80 0.29
CA GLU A 1172 16.23 -1.59 -0.78
C GLU A 1172 16.87 -2.99 -0.84
N ASP A 1173 16.50 -3.78 -1.85
CA ASP A 1173 17.07 -5.11 -2.10
C ASP A 1173 18.58 -5.02 -2.26
N GLY A 1174 19.30 -5.94 -1.60
CA GLY A 1174 20.78 -5.90 -1.55
C GLY A 1174 21.37 -5.02 -0.45
N GLY A 1175 20.55 -4.34 0.37
CA GLY A 1175 21.01 -3.62 1.56
C GLY A 1175 21.55 -2.21 1.30
N TRP A 1176 21.17 -1.59 0.18
CA TRP A 1176 21.54 -0.22 -0.19
C TRP A 1176 20.42 0.77 0.06
N PHE A 1177 20.72 2.05 0.28
CA PHE A 1177 19.72 3.12 0.28
C PHE A 1177 20.17 4.27 -0.62
N HIS A 1178 19.21 4.96 -1.24
CA HIS A 1178 19.46 5.96 -2.29
C HIS A 1178 18.89 7.35 -1.98
N VAL A 1179 18.23 7.52 -0.83
CA VAL A 1179 17.50 8.77 -0.53
C VAL A 1179 17.67 9.26 0.89
N TYR A 1180 17.64 10.59 1.03
CA TYR A 1180 17.40 11.32 2.27
C TYR A 1180 16.07 12.07 2.17
N GLN A 1181 15.25 12.03 3.22
CA GLN A 1181 13.86 12.49 3.19
C GLN A 1181 13.57 13.47 4.34
N LYS A 1182 12.86 14.55 4.03
CA LYS A 1182 12.41 15.56 4.99
C LYS A 1182 10.90 15.71 4.87
N ARG A 1183 10.18 15.44 5.97
CA ARG A 1183 8.70 15.44 6.00
C ARG A 1183 8.18 16.81 6.42
N PHE A 1184 7.04 17.18 5.86
CA PHE A 1184 6.24 18.37 6.18
C PHE A 1184 4.80 17.93 6.49
N PRO A 1185 4.55 17.35 7.70
CA PRO A 1185 3.27 16.72 8.02
C PRO A 1185 2.06 17.64 7.87
N THR A 1186 2.21 18.94 8.16
CA THR A 1186 1.12 19.93 8.05
C THR A 1186 0.64 20.12 6.61
N LEU A 1187 1.50 19.89 5.62
CA LEU A 1187 1.15 19.92 4.20
C LEU A 1187 0.85 18.53 3.63
N GLY A 1188 1.10 17.46 4.41
CA GLY A 1188 1.09 16.09 3.91
C GLY A 1188 2.14 15.85 2.82
N LEU A 1189 3.24 16.61 2.81
CA LEU A 1189 4.30 16.53 1.80
C LEU A 1189 5.62 15.99 2.38
N GLU A 1190 6.46 15.44 1.51
CA GLU A 1190 7.87 15.14 1.82
C GLU A 1190 8.77 15.59 0.67
N ALA A 1191 9.94 16.13 1.01
CA ALA A 1191 11.04 16.38 0.07
C ALA A 1191 12.01 15.19 0.09
N VAL A 1192 12.42 14.75 -1.09
CA VAL A 1192 13.25 13.56 -1.29
C VAL A 1192 14.50 13.95 -2.06
N LEU A 1193 15.64 13.89 -1.39
CA LEU A 1193 16.96 14.04 -1.98
C LEU A 1193 17.47 12.67 -2.43
N GLU A 1194 17.62 12.46 -3.73
CA GLU A 1194 18.18 11.24 -4.32
C GLU A 1194 19.67 11.40 -4.61
N PHE A 1195 20.44 10.34 -4.37
CA PHE A 1195 21.87 10.24 -4.64
C PHE A 1195 22.23 8.85 -5.14
N THR A 1196 23.48 8.63 -5.56
CA THR A 1196 23.92 7.36 -6.17
C THR A 1196 23.85 6.13 -5.25
N GLY A 1197 23.73 6.32 -3.94
CA GLY A 1197 23.48 5.27 -2.96
C GLY A 1197 24.65 4.91 -2.06
N ASN A 1198 24.36 4.18 -0.98
CA ASN A 1198 25.36 3.67 -0.03
C ASN A 1198 24.88 2.34 0.59
N PRO A 1199 25.76 1.34 0.80
CA PRO A 1199 25.41 0.07 1.45
C PRO A 1199 25.11 0.22 2.95
N LEU A 1200 24.62 -0.87 3.55
CA LEU A 1200 24.55 -1.06 4.99
C LEU A 1200 25.48 -2.22 5.42
N PRO A 1201 26.41 -2.00 6.36
CA PRO A 1201 26.71 -0.75 7.06
C PRO A 1201 27.25 0.36 6.13
N GLU A 1202 26.98 1.62 6.47
CA GLU A 1202 27.37 2.77 5.64
C GLU A 1202 28.89 2.90 5.52
N GLU A 1203 29.36 3.16 4.30
CA GLU A 1203 30.76 3.41 3.98
C GLU A 1203 30.97 4.89 3.62
N ASN A 1204 32.16 5.43 3.90
CA ASN A 1204 32.51 6.76 3.42
C ASN A 1204 33.07 6.69 2.00
N ARG A 1205 32.17 6.50 1.04
CA ARG A 1205 32.46 6.45 -0.39
C ARG A 1205 32.11 7.76 -1.09
N THR A 1206 32.70 7.98 -2.26
CA THR A 1206 32.29 9.05 -3.16
C THR A 1206 30.90 8.73 -3.74
N VAL A 1207 30.03 9.73 -3.72
CA VAL A 1207 28.64 9.66 -4.22
C VAL A 1207 28.32 10.89 -5.05
N ALA A 1208 27.31 10.80 -5.91
CA ALA A 1208 26.81 11.96 -6.66
C ALA A 1208 25.36 12.29 -6.27
N LEU A 1209 25.02 13.58 -6.26
CA LEU A 1209 23.62 14.02 -6.19
C LEU A 1209 22.91 13.68 -7.51
N MET A 1210 21.65 13.26 -7.41
CA MET A 1210 20.83 12.92 -8.57
C MET A 1210 19.74 13.96 -8.79
N ASN A 1211 18.83 14.12 -7.83
CA ASN A 1211 17.72 15.06 -7.93
C ASN A 1211 17.09 15.36 -6.55
N MET A 1212 16.25 16.39 -6.51
CA MET A 1212 15.31 16.66 -5.42
C MET A 1212 13.87 16.58 -5.94
N SER A 1213 13.05 15.71 -5.37
CA SER A 1213 11.64 15.51 -5.74
C SER A 1213 10.73 15.71 -4.52
N PHE A 1214 9.42 15.80 -4.76
CA PHE A 1214 8.42 15.97 -3.71
C PHE A 1214 7.29 14.96 -3.87
N GLY A 1215 6.82 14.39 -2.76
CA GLY A 1215 5.74 13.39 -2.77
C GLY A 1215 4.74 13.60 -1.64
N LYS A 1216 3.61 12.90 -1.70
CA LYS A 1216 2.68 12.82 -0.56
C LYS A 1216 3.27 11.94 0.54
N THR A 1217 3.07 12.36 1.78
CA THR A 1217 3.44 11.60 2.97
C THR A 1217 2.66 10.28 3.03
N GLY A 1218 3.32 9.16 3.38
CA GLY A 1218 2.66 7.89 3.66
C GLY A 1218 2.61 6.86 2.53
N ALA A 1219 3.16 7.16 1.34
CA ALA A 1219 3.33 6.13 0.30
C ALA A 1219 4.28 5.02 0.81
N GLU A 1220 3.84 3.76 0.74
CA GLU A 1220 4.50 2.64 1.42
C GLU A 1220 5.83 2.27 0.75
N ASP A 1221 5.91 2.42 -0.58
CA ASP A 1221 7.08 2.09 -1.40
C ASP A 1221 7.46 3.18 -2.41
N ARG A 1222 8.73 3.19 -2.85
CA ARG A 1222 9.22 4.03 -3.98
C ARG A 1222 8.34 3.88 -5.24
N TRP A 1223 7.81 2.68 -5.48
CA TRP A 1223 6.91 2.37 -6.61
C TRP A 1223 5.51 2.96 -6.49
N GLN A 1224 5.09 3.33 -5.27
CA GLN A 1224 3.80 3.98 -5.00
C GLN A 1224 3.94 5.51 -4.83
N ARG A 1225 5.17 6.01 -4.67
CA ARG A 1225 5.49 7.44 -4.58
C ARG A 1225 5.43 8.07 -5.96
N ALA A 1226 4.26 8.61 -6.32
CA ALA A 1226 4.17 9.53 -7.44
C ALA A 1226 4.76 10.89 -7.03
N ASN A 1227 5.82 11.32 -7.73
CA ASN A 1227 6.34 12.68 -7.60
C ASN A 1227 5.26 13.69 -7.99
N LEU A 1228 5.17 14.78 -7.24
CA LEU A 1228 4.28 15.89 -7.54
C LEU A 1228 4.97 16.86 -8.51
N PRO A 1229 4.24 17.43 -9.49
CA PRO A 1229 4.75 18.52 -10.31
C PRO A 1229 5.22 19.70 -9.44
N LEU A 1230 6.36 20.30 -9.77
CA LEU A 1230 6.96 21.39 -8.98
C LEU A 1230 6.03 22.60 -8.80
N LYS A 1231 5.10 22.86 -9.74
CA LYS A 1231 4.07 23.91 -9.60
C LYS A 1231 3.10 23.71 -8.43
N GLN A 1232 2.96 22.49 -7.93
CA GLN A 1232 2.08 22.15 -6.81
C GLN A 1232 2.75 22.37 -5.44
N ILE A 1233 4.06 22.67 -5.44
CA ILE A 1233 4.83 22.86 -4.21
C ILE A 1233 4.77 24.34 -3.81
N PRO A 1234 4.47 24.67 -2.54
CA PRO A 1234 4.50 26.05 -2.05
C PRO A 1234 5.82 26.74 -2.40
N LYS A 1235 5.76 28.01 -2.81
CA LYS A 1235 6.90 28.74 -3.37
C LYS A 1235 8.03 28.86 -2.36
N VAL A 1236 7.70 29.13 -1.10
CA VAL A 1236 8.69 29.23 -0.02
C VAL A 1236 9.32 27.86 0.25
N LEU A 1237 8.52 26.80 0.34
CA LEU A 1237 9.03 25.43 0.52
C LEU A 1237 10.01 25.04 -0.60
N LEU A 1238 9.63 25.30 -1.86
CA LEU A 1238 10.47 25.02 -3.01
C LEU A 1238 11.79 25.78 -2.97
N SER A 1239 11.74 27.07 -2.60
CA SER A 1239 12.93 27.91 -2.46
C SER A 1239 13.86 27.45 -1.34
N GLU A 1240 13.31 27.06 -0.20
CA GLU A 1240 14.09 26.57 0.94
C GLU A 1240 14.70 25.19 0.66
N CYS A 1241 13.98 24.28 0.02
CA CYS A 1241 14.53 22.99 -0.39
C CYS A 1241 15.58 23.12 -1.51
N TYR A 1242 15.43 24.08 -2.41
CA TYR A 1242 16.47 24.41 -3.40
C TYR A 1242 17.74 24.94 -2.72
N ASN A 1243 17.58 25.81 -1.71
CA ASN A 1243 18.70 26.30 -0.90
C ASN A 1243 19.37 25.17 -0.09
N ASP A 1244 18.60 24.24 0.47
CA ASP A 1244 19.13 23.02 1.11
C ASP A 1244 20.02 22.24 0.11
N LEU A 1245 19.53 22.02 -1.12
CA LEU A 1245 20.27 21.31 -2.18
C LEU A 1245 21.56 22.05 -2.57
N ARG A 1246 21.50 23.38 -2.70
CA ARG A 1246 22.68 24.23 -2.98
C ARG A 1246 23.73 24.14 -1.89
N LEU A 1247 23.31 24.18 -0.61
CA LEU A 1247 24.22 24.04 0.53
C LEU A 1247 24.86 22.66 0.60
N ILE A 1248 24.10 21.61 0.28
CA ILE A 1248 24.65 20.25 0.19
C ILE A 1248 25.68 20.20 -0.93
N ALA A 1249 25.34 20.61 -2.14
CA ALA A 1249 26.23 20.57 -3.29
C ALA A 1249 27.54 21.35 -3.09
N ALA A 1250 27.52 22.42 -2.28
CA ALA A 1250 28.69 23.24 -1.97
C ALA A 1250 29.70 22.57 -1.01
N ASP A 1251 29.31 21.51 -0.29
CA ASP A 1251 30.24 20.74 0.57
C ASP A 1251 31.14 19.78 -0.23
N GLY A 1252 30.86 19.61 -1.53
CA GLY A 1252 31.64 18.78 -2.45
C GLY A 1252 32.53 19.58 -3.41
N PRO A 1253 33.44 18.92 -4.16
CA PRO A 1253 34.25 19.55 -5.20
C PRO A 1253 33.46 20.14 -6.38
N GLY A 1254 32.15 19.86 -6.47
CA GLY A 1254 31.28 20.33 -7.54
C GLY A 1254 30.94 19.24 -8.57
N PHE A 1255 30.45 19.68 -9.73
CA PHE A 1255 30.11 18.81 -10.85
C PHE A 1255 31.33 18.12 -11.46
N ASP A 1256 31.19 16.84 -11.83
CA ASP A 1256 32.22 16.08 -12.53
C ASP A 1256 31.63 15.31 -13.73
N ALA A 1257 32.20 15.46 -14.92
CA ALA A 1257 31.67 14.80 -16.12
C ALA A 1257 31.76 13.26 -16.07
N GLU A 1258 32.65 12.69 -15.25
CA GLU A 1258 32.82 11.25 -15.06
C GLU A 1258 32.15 10.75 -13.75
N TRP A 1259 31.21 11.52 -13.19
CA TRP A 1259 30.61 11.20 -11.88
C TRP A 1259 30.05 9.77 -11.79
N ARG A 1260 29.46 9.23 -12.88
CA ARG A 1260 28.93 7.85 -12.90
C ARG A 1260 30.01 6.82 -12.60
N LYS A 1261 31.17 6.95 -13.24
CA LYS A 1261 32.33 6.09 -13.02
C LYS A 1261 32.91 6.26 -11.62
N LYS A 1262 33.03 7.51 -11.14
CA LYS A 1262 33.62 7.84 -9.83
C LYS A 1262 32.75 7.44 -8.63
N SER A 1263 31.43 7.42 -8.82
CA SER A 1263 30.46 6.98 -7.81
C SER A 1263 30.09 5.50 -7.91
N GLU A 1264 30.62 4.79 -8.92
CA GLU A 1264 30.27 3.40 -9.27
C GLU A 1264 28.76 3.20 -9.50
N TYR A 1265 28.10 4.22 -10.08
CA TYR A 1265 26.66 4.23 -10.38
C TYR A 1265 26.32 3.50 -11.68
#